data_AF-A0A1H7FAA0-F1
#
_entry.id   AF-A0A1H7FAA0-F1
#
_cell.length_a   1.000
_cell.length_b   1.000
_cell.length_c   1.000
_cell.angle_alpha   90.00
_cell.angle_beta   90.00
_cell.angle_gamma   90.00
#
_symmetry.space_group_name_H-M   'P 1'
#
loop_
_entity.id
_entity.type
_entity.pdbx_description
1 polymer ?
#
loop_
_entity_poly.entity_id
_entity_poly.type
_entity_poly.pdbx_seq_one_letter_code
_entity_poly.pdbx_strand_id
1 'polypeptide(L)'
;MNRKILLALFVITTVLISVSCVYASDIDDLNTTDNNSKLSVNENNNILSYESTSTFDDLYKTMQNSDNEIELTEDYSFDEQIDVNHKNGIKINKSNLVINGNNHIIDAKNQAGIFSIINKTNITLNNIVLKNGNNSALILLYGTKIITNNVTFINCSSGNLNGMHIGGAIISIDSEYISYNDKFIDNYAPTGTAIYSEESYITINNGLFKSNKTAPLGLIYAVINTYLSIYNSTFANTTSRYATAIYINNGNVYINNTKFHNLHANITAGAIGIKMGNLIIDNCEFINTSSDKNGGAIYADICGNAFENGEVIVNNTQFENCSSEFGGAILQLGGISKITNSNFTNNTAKYNGGATYFSYVHSLINSSNFNYNKVDIINNYPTYGGAIFNDKSDEELNIANSNFTNNDAYLGSALYIYDSKYKLNNLNFNNNQNYSIYSVYDNNTSEIGKLTGDYAISQLNTDYVYVMIGEGIKLTIINPANETVDLTNLTKYDLRELGWVSNVRNQGTMGSCWTFGVTGALESALIKVLNLTGDAREKIDFSENNMQNIMLIYSKYGNGIIEGGDYSSAIGYLLSWFGAFPGAYDTYDELGKISPALTTPNDIHIQDIIIIHNDLSSEGNSKIKEAIVKYGSLAAYILSKATSDEGAPTGYYNEETNAEYVNITTSGNHLISIVGWDDNYSKDNFLITPPGDGAWIVKNSWGSEWGDNGYMYVSYYDGTLSTNPDQCMVGIILGNTIQYNKNYQYDISGISKFIDDGRQVYYTNNFISIDDDMIAAVGTYFNQEGVNYTVQIKVNGNIVYTQKGKSRYYGYHTIKLDKYVSIKKDDSFSITITSNAVPVSESPRAHYQKGTSFIGKKDLSANNFVACIKVYTLPNEIKTENIREYYSDDTEFTIIVNESNAPVVVSIENENKTYKSDENGIVKVKLPELQPGTYIITTKYNNTTLVNTIEVLSTINSVDEITIGYKASSNVKATLYDANGNLLIYRTVTVKYDSKNMNFKTNEKGEIYVPLTGNIGSHTIIYKNPVTDEESSTTVKIVSRFSENKNINMYYYDGTYYKIKVYGDNGKAVGAKQAVTIKIDKKTYKVYTDSNGWAKLKIPNTSTPGKHTISATYKKQTIKNTLTVKQVLTTTKTVTVKKTAKKLVLTAKLANGKKSLKGKTISFKFYGKTYKVKTNSKGIAKVTVSKYVIKKIRAGKTYTATITYSKNTIKKAVKVRR
;
A
#
# COMPACT_ATOMS: atom_id res chain seq x y z
N MET A 1 25.81 5.05 -25.23
CA MET A 1 25.59 4.84 -26.68
C MET A 1 25.47 3.33 -26.90
N ASN A 2 24.33 2.85 -27.44
CA ASN A 2 23.92 1.49 -27.87
C ASN A 2 24.09 0.33 -26.85
N ARG A 3 23.07 -0.23 -26.16
CA ARG A 3 21.73 -0.82 -26.51
C ARG A 3 21.75 -2.06 -27.43
N LYS A 4 21.62 -3.23 -26.78
CA LYS A 4 20.84 -4.46 -27.09
C LYS A 4 20.97 -5.13 -28.47
N ILE A 5 21.12 -6.48 -28.45
CA ILE A 5 20.36 -7.54 -29.16
C ILE A 5 21.24 -8.76 -29.53
N LEU A 6 20.93 -9.91 -28.88
CA LEU A 6 20.75 -11.30 -29.39
C LEU A 6 21.87 -12.00 -30.20
N LEU A 7 22.01 -13.33 -30.29
CA LEU A 7 21.47 -14.56 -29.68
C LEU A 7 22.27 -15.70 -30.36
N ALA A 8 22.59 -16.78 -29.63
CA ALA A 8 22.96 -18.12 -30.12
C ALA A 8 24.30 -18.34 -30.89
N LEU A 9 25.21 -19.16 -30.35
CA LEU A 9 25.44 -20.56 -30.77
C LEU A 9 26.63 -21.24 -30.02
N PHE A 10 26.34 -22.41 -29.43
CA PHE A 10 27.11 -23.66 -29.34
C PHE A 10 28.55 -23.68 -28.71
N VAL A 11 28.85 -24.37 -27.58
CA VAL A 11 28.75 -25.82 -27.19
C VAL A 11 30.11 -26.56 -27.32
N ILE A 12 30.46 -27.36 -26.29
CA ILE A 12 31.50 -28.44 -26.17
C ILE A 12 32.96 -27.94 -25.96
N THR A 13 33.75 -28.32 -24.92
CA THR A 13 33.97 -29.65 -24.32
C THR A 13 34.56 -29.60 -22.88
N THR A 14 34.16 -30.60 -22.09
CA THR A 14 34.51 -31.14 -20.75
C THR A 14 36.01 -31.47 -20.50
N VAL A 15 36.51 -31.66 -19.25
CA VAL A 15 36.54 -32.97 -18.50
C VAL A 15 37.31 -32.85 -17.13
N LEU A 16 36.63 -33.23 -16.00
CA LEU A 16 36.99 -34.20 -14.90
C LEU A 16 38.20 -33.90 -13.92
N ILE A 17 38.30 -34.24 -12.60
CA ILE A 17 37.74 -35.23 -11.60
C ILE A 17 37.95 -34.64 -10.16
N SER A 18 37.03 -34.73 -9.19
CA SER A 18 36.96 -35.86 -8.22
C SER A 18 35.68 -35.97 -7.40
N VAL A 19 35.27 -37.25 -7.29
CA VAL A 19 34.17 -37.92 -6.59
C VAL A 19 34.70 -38.34 -5.20
N SER A 20 33.96 -38.22 -4.10
CA SER A 20 33.09 -39.31 -3.60
C SER A 20 32.23 -38.88 -2.41
N CYS A 21 30.95 -39.23 -2.42
CA CYS A 21 30.17 -39.77 -1.30
C CYS A 21 28.98 -40.56 -1.89
N VAL A 22 28.74 -41.75 -1.32
CA VAL A 22 27.89 -42.82 -1.86
C VAL A 22 26.41 -42.52 -1.59
N TYR A 23 25.58 -42.74 -2.62
CA TYR A 23 24.12 -42.69 -2.56
C TYR A 23 23.54 -43.78 -1.65
N ALA A 24 22.57 -43.40 -0.81
CA ALA A 24 21.47 -44.29 -0.42
C ALA A 24 20.27 -43.96 -1.32
N SER A 25 19.83 -44.97 -2.07
CA SER A 25 18.67 -44.97 -2.95
C SER A 25 17.37 -44.98 -2.16
N ASP A 26 16.47 -44.04 -2.47
CA ASP A 26 15.00 -44.19 -2.57
C ASP A 26 14.32 -42.82 -2.38
N ILE A 27 14.60 -41.86 -3.27
CA ILE A 27 13.77 -40.66 -3.47
C ILE A 27 13.77 -40.35 -4.97
N ASP A 28 13.05 -41.17 -5.74
CA ASP A 28 12.63 -40.81 -7.09
C ASP A 28 11.10 -40.77 -7.09
N ASP A 29 10.56 -39.62 -6.68
CA ASP A 29 9.41 -38.98 -7.33
C ASP A 29 9.12 -37.68 -6.60
N LEU A 30 9.57 -36.56 -7.18
CA LEU A 30 8.99 -35.20 -7.09
C LEU A 30 10.03 -34.20 -7.62
N ASN A 31 10.12 -34.08 -8.94
CA ASN A 31 10.63 -32.89 -9.61
C ASN A 31 10.26 -32.89 -11.09
N THR A 32 9.07 -32.40 -11.43
CA THR A 32 8.86 -31.69 -12.71
C THR A 32 7.90 -30.52 -12.51
N THR A 33 8.46 -29.32 -12.58
CA THR A 33 7.74 -28.08 -12.85
C THR A 33 7.39 -28.03 -14.34
N ASP A 34 6.10 -28.08 -14.69
CA ASP A 34 5.65 -27.63 -16.01
C ASP A 34 4.31 -26.88 -15.91
N ASN A 35 4.42 -25.56 -15.96
CA ASN A 35 3.31 -24.61 -16.10
C ASN A 35 2.78 -24.67 -17.55
N ASN A 36 1.78 -25.51 -17.80
CA ASN A 36 0.66 -25.29 -18.74
C ASN A 36 -0.01 -26.62 -19.10
N SER A 37 -0.99 -27.06 -18.30
CA SER A 37 -2.13 -27.77 -18.86
C SER A 37 -3.38 -27.46 -18.04
N LYS A 38 -4.41 -26.96 -18.73
CA LYS A 38 -5.78 -26.98 -18.23
C LYS A 38 -6.14 -28.45 -18.00
N LEU A 39 -6.17 -28.87 -16.74
CA LEU A 39 -6.86 -30.09 -16.36
C LEU A 39 -8.36 -29.81 -16.46
N SER A 40 -8.94 -30.29 -17.56
CA SER A 40 -10.38 -30.54 -17.67
C SER A 40 -10.78 -31.49 -16.55
N VAL A 41 -11.70 -31.04 -15.70
CA VAL A 41 -12.46 -31.89 -14.78
C VAL A 41 -13.16 -32.96 -15.62
N ASN A 42 -12.67 -34.20 -15.54
CA ASN A 42 -13.45 -35.35 -15.96
C ASN A 42 -14.37 -35.70 -14.78
N GLU A 43 -15.59 -35.19 -14.83
CA GLU A 43 -16.73 -35.77 -14.13
C GLU A 43 -16.83 -37.24 -14.58
N ASN A 44 -16.74 -38.16 -13.62
CA ASN A 44 -17.01 -39.61 -13.67
C ASN A 44 -15.82 -40.46 -13.22
N ASN A 45 -15.47 -40.34 -11.94
CA ASN A 45 -15.05 -41.49 -11.15
C ASN A 45 -16.01 -41.57 -9.97
N ASN A 46 -16.91 -42.56 -9.99
CA ASN A 46 -17.69 -42.97 -8.84
C ASN A 46 -16.71 -43.35 -7.72
N ILE A 47 -16.47 -42.44 -6.78
CA ILE A 47 -15.98 -42.80 -5.46
C ILE A 47 -17.17 -43.46 -4.78
N LEU A 48 -17.17 -44.80 -4.75
CA LEU A 48 -18.01 -45.54 -3.83
C LEU A 48 -17.56 -45.15 -2.42
N SER A 49 -18.34 -44.29 -1.75
CA SER A 49 -18.24 -44.10 -0.32
C SER A 49 -18.60 -45.43 0.35
N TYR A 50 -17.60 -46.16 0.81
CA TYR A 50 -17.83 -47.17 1.83
C TYR A 50 -18.19 -46.40 3.10
N GLU A 51 -19.48 -46.26 3.41
CA GLU A 51 -19.87 -45.97 4.78
C GLU A 51 -19.47 -47.19 5.60
N SER A 52 -18.51 -47.01 6.53
CA SER A 52 -18.29 -48.02 7.57
C SER A 52 -19.63 -48.26 8.27
N THR A 53 -19.97 -49.53 8.47
CA THR A 53 -21.14 -49.93 9.25
C THR A 53 -20.92 -49.87 10.75
N SER A 54 -19.67 -49.68 11.20
CA SER A 54 -19.27 -49.77 12.59
C SER A 54 -18.96 -48.41 13.19
N THR A 55 -19.59 -48.09 14.32
CA THR A 55 -19.59 -46.75 14.91
C THR A 55 -18.55 -46.59 16.03
N PHE A 56 -18.36 -45.38 16.55
CA PHE A 56 -17.46 -45.17 17.69
C PHE A 56 -17.94 -45.92 18.95
N ASP A 57 -19.24 -46.04 19.15
CA ASP A 57 -19.85 -46.83 20.23
C ASP A 57 -19.55 -48.35 20.06
N ASP A 58 -19.50 -48.86 18.83
CA ASP A 58 -19.08 -50.25 18.56
C ASP A 58 -17.59 -50.48 18.90
N LEU A 59 -16.73 -49.53 18.53
CA LEU A 59 -15.31 -49.58 18.91
C LEU A 59 -15.15 -49.50 20.44
N TYR A 60 -15.87 -48.59 21.09
CA TYR A 60 -15.86 -48.46 22.54
C TYR A 60 -16.29 -49.75 23.24
N LYS A 61 -17.40 -50.37 22.82
CA LYS A 61 -17.85 -51.67 23.33
C LYS A 61 -16.81 -52.77 23.13
N THR A 62 -16.15 -52.79 21.98
CA THR A 62 -15.06 -53.74 21.69
C THR A 62 -13.92 -53.57 22.70
N MET A 63 -13.53 -52.33 22.99
CA MET A 63 -12.47 -52.02 23.96
C MET A 63 -12.82 -52.41 25.40
N GLN A 64 -14.10 -52.28 25.79
CA GLN A 64 -14.55 -52.65 27.13
C GLN A 64 -14.63 -54.17 27.34
N ASN A 65 -14.90 -54.92 26.27
CA ASN A 65 -15.05 -56.37 26.31
C ASN A 65 -13.77 -57.14 26.02
N SER A 66 -12.74 -56.50 25.47
CA SER A 66 -11.44 -57.11 25.21
C SER A 66 -10.59 -57.23 26.48
N ASP A 67 -9.54 -58.05 26.45
CA ASP A 67 -8.44 -57.99 27.42
C ASP A 67 -7.58 -56.73 27.13
N ASN A 68 -6.26 -56.85 27.19
CA ASN A 68 -5.33 -55.75 26.99
C ASN A 68 -4.88 -55.57 25.53
N GLU A 69 -5.41 -56.34 24.58
CA GLU A 69 -5.05 -56.27 23.16
C GLU A 69 -6.30 -56.34 22.27
N ILE A 70 -6.33 -55.50 21.24
CA ILE A 70 -7.44 -55.37 20.27
C ILE A 70 -6.86 -55.37 18.86
N GLU A 71 -7.46 -56.16 17.98
CA GLU A 71 -7.20 -56.15 16.53
C GLU A 71 -8.39 -55.53 15.81
N LEU A 72 -8.17 -54.43 15.09
CA LEU A 72 -9.20 -53.86 14.22
C LEU A 72 -9.30 -54.72 12.95
N THR A 73 -10.53 -55.11 12.62
CA THR A 73 -10.87 -55.90 11.42
C THR A 73 -11.63 -55.11 10.38
N GLU A 74 -11.97 -53.86 10.68
CA GLU A 74 -12.75 -52.96 9.84
C GLU A 74 -12.49 -51.49 10.21
N ASP A 75 -12.94 -50.59 9.35
CA ASP A 75 -12.89 -49.15 9.59
C ASP A 75 -14.04 -48.74 10.52
N TYR A 76 -13.84 -47.68 11.32
CA TYR A 76 -14.85 -47.12 12.22
C TYR A 76 -15.14 -45.67 11.85
N SER A 77 -16.40 -45.27 11.91
CA SER A 77 -16.82 -43.90 11.57
C SER A 77 -17.77 -43.32 12.60
N PHE A 78 -17.61 -42.04 12.92
CA PHE A 78 -18.55 -41.34 13.80
C PHE A 78 -19.93 -41.21 13.15
N ASP A 79 -20.97 -41.47 13.94
CA ASP A 79 -22.38 -41.24 13.60
C ASP A 79 -23.04 -40.35 14.66
N GLU A 80 -23.54 -39.18 14.27
CA GLU A 80 -24.11 -38.19 15.19
C GLU A 80 -25.34 -38.70 15.97
N GLN A 81 -26.08 -39.68 15.44
CA GLN A 81 -27.28 -40.23 16.08
C GLN A 81 -26.93 -41.34 17.07
N ILE A 82 -25.89 -42.13 16.78
CA ILE A 82 -25.51 -43.30 17.59
C ILE A 82 -24.44 -42.90 18.63
N ASP A 83 -23.44 -42.12 18.24
CA ASP A 83 -22.22 -41.86 19.01
C ASP A 83 -22.30 -40.58 19.88
N VAL A 84 -23.51 -40.21 20.31
CA VAL A 84 -23.77 -38.96 21.08
C VAL A 84 -22.88 -38.80 22.32
N ASN A 85 -22.46 -39.91 22.94
CA ASN A 85 -21.60 -39.92 24.13
C ASN A 85 -20.10 -39.81 23.81
N HIS A 86 -19.71 -39.88 22.53
CA HIS A 86 -18.33 -39.89 22.06
C HIS A 86 -17.95 -38.61 21.29
N LYS A 87 -18.78 -37.57 21.33
CA LYS A 87 -18.51 -36.28 20.66
C LYS A 87 -17.15 -35.66 21.03
N ASN A 88 -16.70 -35.84 22.27
CA ASN A 88 -15.40 -35.35 22.74
C ASN A 88 -14.26 -36.38 22.59
N GLY A 89 -14.50 -37.50 21.92
CA GLY A 89 -13.61 -38.65 21.82
C GLY A 89 -14.06 -39.85 22.65
N ILE A 90 -13.66 -41.04 22.20
CA ILE A 90 -13.79 -42.31 22.91
C ILE A 90 -12.86 -42.27 24.13
N LYS A 91 -13.45 -42.34 25.33
CA LYS A 91 -12.70 -42.29 26.59
C LYS A 91 -12.01 -43.63 26.86
N ILE A 92 -10.69 -43.59 27.04
CA ILE A 92 -9.88 -44.74 27.43
C ILE A 92 -9.39 -44.54 28.86
N ASN A 93 -9.79 -45.43 29.76
CA ASN A 93 -9.39 -45.44 31.17
C ASN A 93 -8.74 -46.78 31.61
N LYS A 94 -8.38 -47.62 30.64
CA LYS A 94 -7.79 -48.94 30.85
C LYS A 94 -6.28 -48.87 30.62
N SER A 95 -5.50 -49.29 31.62
CA SER A 95 -4.03 -49.32 31.50
C SER A 95 -3.53 -50.53 30.75
N ASN A 96 -2.42 -50.37 30.02
CA ASN A 96 -1.73 -51.38 29.22
C ASN A 96 -2.55 -51.90 28.02
N LEU A 97 -3.41 -51.06 27.44
CA LEU A 97 -4.18 -51.42 26.26
C LEU A 97 -3.34 -51.25 24.98
N VAL A 98 -3.35 -52.27 24.12
CA VAL A 98 -2.73 -52.27 22.79
C VAL A 98 -3.85 -52.34 21.73
N ILE A 99 -3.85 -51.41 20.78
CA ILE A 99 -4.76 -51.41 19.64
C ILE A 99 -3.94 -51.58 18.36
N ASN A 100 -4.08 -52.73 17.71
CA ASN A 100 -3.51 -53.06 16.42
C ASN A 100 -4.54 -52.74 15.33
N GLY A 101 -4.25 -51.74 14.52
CA GLY A 101 -5.16 -51.21 13.52
C GLY A 101 -5.21 -51.97 12.21
N ASN A 102 -4.19 -52.76 11.87
CA ASN A 102 -4.08 -53.43 10.56
C ASN A 102 -4.29 -52.49 9.35
N ASN A 103 -3.92 -51.21 9.49
CA ASN A 103 -4.13 -50.11 8.54
C ASN A 103 -5.59 -49.66 8.36
N HIS A 104 -6.49 -50.03 9.26
CA HIS A 104 -7.86 -49.52 9.29
C HIS A 104 -7.95 -48.05 9.70
N ILE A 105 -9.04 -47.43 9.27
CA ILE A 105 -9.33 -46.01 9.45
C ILE A 105 -10.32 -45.81 10.59
N ILE A 106 -10.05 -44.85 11.47
CA ILE A 106 -11.03 -44.28 12.41
C ILE A 106 -11.30 -42.84 11.97
N ASP A 107 -12.47 -42.60 11.38
CA ASP A 107 -12.87 -41.32 10.78
C ASP A 107 -13.95 -40.62 11.63
N ALA A 108 -13.60 -39.51 12.26
CA ALA A 108 -14.53 -38.71 13.07
C ALA A 108 -15.42 -37.75 12.23
N LYS A 109 -15.27 -37.75 10.90
CA LYS A 109 -16.07 -36.98 9.93
C LYS A 109 -16.16 -35.46 10.21
N ASN A 110 -15.19 -34.90 10.93
CA ASN A 110 -15.15 -33.51 11.42
C ASN A 110 -16.29 -33.19 12.40
N GLN A 111 -16.83 -34.20 13.10
CA GLN A 111 -17.96 -34.04 14.03
C GLN A 111 -17.63 -34.37 15.48
N ALA A 112 -16.52 -35.08 15.73
CA ALA A 112 -16.10 -35.48 17.08
C ALA A 112 -14.57 -35.51 17.25
N GLY A 113 -14.09 -35.56 18.50
CA GLY A 113 -12.73 -36.04 18.79
C GLY A 113 -12.64 -37.56 18.60
N ILE A 114 -11.43 -38.13 18.52
CA ILE A 114 -11.26 -39.60 18.34
C ILE A 114 -11.00 -40.32 19.66
N PHE A 115 -9.87 -40.08 20.34
CA PHE A 115 -9.56 -40.69 21.63
C PHE A 115 -9.26 -39.64 22.71
N SER A 116 -9.83 -39.85 23.89
CA SER A 116 -9.54 -39.08 25.11
C SER A 116 -8.99 -40.01 26.18
N ILE A 117 -7.73 -39.83 26.55
CA ILE A 117 -6.95 -40.76 27.37
C ILE A 117 -6.57 -40.04 28.68
N ILE A 118 -6.98 -40.62 29.81
CA ILE A 118 -6.90 -39.99 31.13
C ILE A 118 -6.49 -41.01 32.22
N ASN A 119 -6.13 -40.50 33.40
CA ASN A 119 -5.89 -41.28 34.63
C ASN A 119 -4.65 -42.19 34.60
N LYS A 120 -3.49 -41.67 34.15
CA LYS A 120 -2.20 -42.40 34.21
C LYS A 120 -2.22 -43.76 33.50
N THR A 121 -2.96 -43.85 32.40
CA THR A 121 -3.00 -45.05 31.57
C THR A 121 -1.76 -45.14 30.68
N ASN A 122 -1.38 -46.37 30.31
CA ASN A 122 -0.34 -46.65 29.32
C ASN A 122 -1.00 -47.32 28.10
N ILE A 123 -0.93 -46.69 26.93
CA ILE A 123 -1.64 -47.13 25.71
C ILE A 123 -0.64 -47.31 24.56
N THR A 124 -0.83 -48.33 23.72
CA THR A 124 -0.08 -48.51 22.48
C THR A 124 -1.02 -48.57 21.28
N LEU A 125 -0.76 -47.77 20.25
CA LEU A 125 -1.49 -47.77 18.97
C LEU A 125 -0.55 -48.18 17.83
N ASN A 126 -0.92 -49.20 17.06
CA ASN A 126 -0.09 -49.75 15.98
C ASN A 126 -0.83 -49.74 14.65
N ASN A 127 -0.23 -49.21 13.57
CA ASN A 127 -0.75 -49.32 12.20
C ASN A 127 -2.20 -48.82 12.05
N ILE A 128 -2.50 -47.59 12.49
CA ILE A 128 -3.86 -46.99 12.45
C ILE A 128 -3.85 -45.69 11.65
N VAL A 129 -4.93 -45.39 10.93
CA VAL A 129 -5.19 -44.06 10.37
C VAL A 129 -6.27 -43.34 11.20
N LEU A 130 -5.92 -42.20 11.79
CA LEU A 130 -6.83 -41.34 12.55
C LEU A 130 -7.16 -40.10 11.72
N LYS A 131 -8.43 -39.88 11.40
CA LYS A 131 -8.83 -38.90 10.40
C LYS A 131 -9.99 -38.01 10.84
N ASN A 132 -9.94 -36.75 10.42
CA ASN A 132 -11.04 -35.77 10.55
C ASN A 132 -11.52 -35.57 12.01
N GLY A 133 -10.62 -35.60 13.00
CA GLY A 133 -10.97 -35.21 14.37
C GLY A 133 -11.35 -33.72 14.42
N ASN A 134 -12.43 -33.37 15.12
CA ASN A 134 -12.87 -31.98 15.41
C ASN A 134 -12.82 -31.65 16.92
N ASN A 135 -12.06 -32.46 17.66
CA ASN A 135 -11.60 -32.20 19.03
C ASN A 135 -10.31 -32.99 19.25
N SER A 136 -9.36 -32.79 18.33
CA SER A 136 -8.11 -33.56 18.21
C SER A 136 -8.33 -35.05 17.90
N ALA A 137 -7.28 -35.71 17.41
CA ALA A 137 -7.30 -37.17 17.30
C ALA A 137 -7.00 -37.82 18.65
N LEU A 138 -6.02 -37.27 19.38
CA LEU A 138 -5.61 -37.74 20.69
C LEU A 138 -5.60 -36.59 21.69
N ILE A 139 -6.27 -36.78 22.83
CA ILE A 139 -6.16 -35.91 24.00
C ILE A 139 -5.53 -36.73 25.13
N LEU A 140 -4.36 -36.30 25.59
CA LEU A 140 -3.56 -36.96 26.63
C LEU A 140 -3.48 -36.04 27.85
N LEU A 141 -4.02 -36.49 28.98
CA LEU A 141 -4.05 -35.70 30.22
C LEU A 141 -3.59 -36.53 31.42
N TYR A 142 -3.03 -35.86 32.42
CA TYR A 142 -2.87 -36.34 33.80
C TYR A 142 -2.03 -37.61 33.96
N GLY A 143 -0.74 -37.51 33.63
CA GLY A 143 0.28 -38.54 33.74
C GLY A 143 0.13 -39.71 32.77
N THR A 144 -0.57 -39.49 31.65
CA THR A 144 -0.81 -40.53 30.64
C THR A 144 0.46 -40.82 29.84
N LYS A 145 0.70 -42.09 29.51
CA LYS A 145 1.74 -42.51 28.57
C LYS A 145 1.09 -43.13 27.32
N ILE A 146 1.52 -42.70 26.14
CA ILE A 146 1.12 -43.35 24.89
C ILE A 146 2.32 -43.60 23.98
N ILE A 147 2.31 -44.79 23.36
CA ILE A 147 3.24 -45.19 22.31
C ILE A 147 2.45 -45.37 21.01
N THR A 148 2.89 -44.72 19.93
CA THR A 148 2.31 -44.89 18.60
C THR A 148 3.36 -45.45 17.65
N ASN A 149 2.96 -46.46 16.87
CA ASN A 149 3.81 -47.07 15.85
C ASN A 149 3.09 -47.06 14.50
N ASN A 150 3.63 -46.36 13.52
CA ASN A 150 3.10 -46.25 12.17
C ASN A 150 1.63 -45.77 12.17
N VAL A 151 1.35 -44.72 12.94
CA VAL A 151 0.04 -44.05 13.00
C VAL A 151 0.03 -42.84 12.07
N THR A 152 -1.03 -42.68 11.30
CA THR A 152 -1.20 -41.55 10.37
C THR A 152 -2.36 -40.66 10.80
N PHE A 153 -2.05 -39.40 11.12
CA PHE A 153 -3.00 -38.35 11.51
C PHE A 153 -3.31 -37.45 10.32
N ILE A 154 -4.56 -37.43 9.87
CA ILE A 154 -4.98 -36.71 8.65
C ILE A 154 -6.13 -35.75 8.95
N ASN A 155 -5.92 -34.47 8.60
CA ASN A 155 -6.98 -33.46 8.61
C ASN A 155 -7.70 -33.35 9.96
N CYS A 156 -6.99 -33.57 11.06
CA CYS A 156 -7.53 -33.38 12.40
C CYS A 156 -7.43 -31.91 12.81
N SER A 157 -8.38 -31.46 13.61
CA SER A 157 -8.54 -30.09 14.05
C SER A 157 -8.89 -29.98 15.54
N SER A 158 -8.52 -28.85 16.13
CA SER A 158 -8.68 -28.60 17.56
C SER A 158 -10.14 -28.43 17.98
N GLY A 159 -10.47 -28.93 19.16
CA GLY A 159 -11.65 -28.49 19.91
C GLY A 159 -11.26 -27.50 21.01
N ASN A 160 -12.27 -26.97 21.69
CA ASN A 160 -12.11 -25.89 22.66
C ASN A 160 -11.74 -26.44 24.05
N LEU A 161 -10.50 -26.23 24.49
CA LEU A 161 -10.05 -26.50 25.86
C LEU A 161 -9.86 -25.16 26.58
N ASN A 162 -10.66 -24.88 27.61
CA ASN A 162 -10.62 -23.65 28.41
C ASN A 162 -10.69 -22.34 27.59
N GLY A 163 -11.42 -22.31 26.48
CA GLY A 163 -11.50 -21.15 25.58
C GLY A 163 -10.43 -21.13 24.47
N MET A 164 -9.46 -22.04 24.50
CA MET A 164 -8.37 -22.11 23.52
C MET A 164 -8.57 -23.24 22.51
N HIS A 165 -8.26 -22.95 21.24
CA HIS A 165 -8.29 -23.91 20.14
C HIS A 165 -6.86 -24.40 19.85
N ILE A 166 -6.50 -25.55 20.42
CA ILE A 166 -5.12 -26.07 20.46
C ILE A 166 -5.00 -27.50 19.90
N GLY A 167 -3.84 -27.86 19.33
CA GLY A 167 -3.46 -29.26 19.08
C GLY A 167 -4.34 -30.00 18.08
N GLY A 168 -4.15 -29.80 16.77
CA GLY A 168 -5.04 -30.38 15.75
C GLY A 168 -5.04 -31.92 15.72
N ALA A 169 -3.87 -32.56 15.80
CA ALA A 169 -3.78 -34.02 15.92
C ALA A 169 -3.72 -34.46 17.38
N ILE A 170 -2.85 -33.83 18.18
CA ILE A 170 -2.54 -34.26 19.54
C ILE A 170 -2.55 -33.05 20.48
N ILE A 171 -3.23 -33.20 21.62
CA ILE A 171 -3.06 -32.37 22.81
C ILE A 171 -2.40 -33.22 23.88
N SER A 172 -1.28 -32.78 24.42
CA SER A 172 -0.55 -33.42 25.52
C SER A 172 -0.35 -32.47 26.68
N ILE A 173 -0.94 -32.79 27.84
CA ILE A 173 -0.78 -31.99 29.08
C ILE A 173 -0.39 -32.96 30.21
N ASP A 174 0.72 -32.67 30.89
CA ASP A 174 1.29 -33.53 31.95
C ASP A 174 1.35 -35.00 31.49
N SER A 175 1.93 -35.28 30.33
CA SER A 175 1.87 -36.61 29.70
C SER A 175 3.17 -36.98 28.97
N GLU A 176 3.33 -38.26 28.64
CA GLU A 176 4.45 -38.81 27.86
C GLU A 176 3.94 -39.37 26.52
N TYR A 177 4.43 -38.81 25.43
CA TYR A 177 4.12 -39.26 24.06
C TYR A 177 5.38 -39.77 23.37
N ILE A 178 5.37 -41.02 22.93
CA ILE A 178 6.45 -41.62 22.14
C ILE A 178 5.90 -42.09 20.79
N SER A 179 6.52 -41.64 19.71
CA SER A 179 6.11 -41.91 18.34
C SER A 179 7.21 -42.64 17.56
N TYR A 180 6.81 -43.60 16.72
CA TYR A 180 7.66 -44.30 15.77
C TYR A 180 7.02 -44.37 14.38
N ASN A 181 7.64 -43.75 13.38
CA ASN A 181 7.21 -43.77 11.98
C ASN A 181 5.83 -43.13 11.72
N ASP A 182 5.40 -42.20 12.56
CA ASP A 182 4.10 -41.56 12.40
C ASP A 182 4.10 -40.43 11.37
N LYS A 183 2.91 -40.13 10.85
CA LYS A 183 2.71 -39.11 9.82
C LYS A 183 1.64 -38.12 10.26
N PHE A 184 1.94 -36.83 10.14
CA PHE A 184 1.06 -35.72 10.47
C PHE A 184 0.80 -34.90 9.20
N ILE A 185 -0.40 -35.04 8.64
CA ILE A 185 -0.76 -34.51 7.32
C ILE A 185 -1.97 -33.59 7.43
N ASP A 186 -1.81 -32.32 7.05
CA ASP A 186 -2.88 -31.33 6.93
C ASP A 186 -3.72 -31.12 8.22
N ASN A 187 -3.12 -31.36 9.39
CA ASN A 187 -3.73 -31.07 10.68
C ASN A 187 -3.76 -29.55 10.94
N TYR A 188 -4.76 -29.05 11.67
CA TYR A 188 -4.97 -27.61 11.83
C TYR A 188 -5.57 -27.21 13.19
N ALA A 189 -4.90 -26.29 13.87
CA ALA A 189 -5.39 -25.59 15.05
C ALA A 189 -4.79 -24.16 15.04
N PRO A 190 -5.45 -23.15 15.63
CA PRO A 190 -4.86 -21.83 15.82
C PRO A 190 -3.46 -21.87 16.47
N THR A 191 -3.24 -22.78 17.41
CA THR A 191 -1.94 -22.99 18.07
C THR A 191 -1.57 -24.47 18.12
N GLY A 192 -0.33 -24.83 17.72
CA GLY A 192 0.14 -26.23 17.68
C GLY A 192 -0.64 -27.07 16.67
N THR A 193 -0.47 -26.80 15.37
CA THR A 193 -1.37 -27.34 14.34
C THR A 193 -1.43 -28.86 14.28
N ALA A 194 -0.32 -29.55 14.52
CA ALA A 194 -0.30 -30.99 14.70
C ALA A 194 -0.28 -31.35 16.19
N ILE A 195 0.69 -30.84 16.94
CA ILE A 195 0.89 -31.21 18.35
C ILE A 195 0.92 -29.95 19.19
N TYR A 196 0.10 -29.93 20.24
CA TYR A 196 0.23 -29.01 21.36
C TYR A 196 0.71 -29.77 22.59
N SER A 197 1.68 -29.21 23.32
CA SER A 197 2.31 -29.84 24.47
C SER A 197 2.54 -28.85 25.61
N GLU A 198 2.14 -29.23 26.82
CA GLU A 198 2.37 -28.50 28.07
C GLU A 198 2.82 -29.48 29.17
N GLU A 199 3.89 -29.13 29.92
CA GLU A 199 4.46 -29.95 31.00
C GLU A 199 4.68 -31.43 30.62
N SER A 200 4.98 -31.69 29.34
CA SER A 200 4.97 -33.05 28.78
C SER A 200 6.33 -33.48 28.24
N TYR A 201 6.50 -34.79 28.08
CA TYR A 201 7.67 -35.43 27.46
C TYR A 201 7.29 -36.00 26.10
N ILE A 202 7.78 -35.39 25.03
CA ILE A 202 7.45 -35.77 23.66
C ILE A 202 8.69 -36.33 22.98
N THR A 203 8.62 -37.55 22.49
CA THR A 203 9.68 -38.19 21.69
C THR A 203 9.14 -38.61 20.34
N ILE A 204 9.73 -38.10 19.25
CA ILE A 204 9.33 -38.42 17.89
C ILE A 204 10.49 -39.10 17.17
N ASN A 205 10.27 -40.32 16.70
CA ASN A 205 11.24 -41.10 15.93
C ASN A 205 10.72 -41.32 14.51
N ASN A 206 11.49 -40.88 13.52
CA ASN A 206 11.17 -41.05 12.10
C ASN A 206 9.78 -40.48 11.72
N GLY A 207 9.43 -39.33 12.27
CA GLY A 207 8.15 -38.66 12.00
C GLY A 207 8.17 -37.86 10.70
N LEU A 208 7.03 -37.80 10.01
CA LEU A 208 6.81 -36.93 8.85
C LEU A 208 5.74 -35.88 9.16
N PHE A 209 6.08 -34.61 8.99
CA PHE A 209 5.18 -33.48 9.16
C PHE A 209 5.05 -32.69 7.86
N LYS A 210 3.82 -32.53 7.36
CA LYS A 210 3.51 -31.75 6.16
C LYS A 210 2.11 -31.16 6.24
N SER A 211 1.96 -29.91 5.81
CA SER A 211 0.66 -29.27 5.69
C SER A 211 0.59 -28.35 4.48
N ASN A 212 -0.46 -28.48 3.68
CA ASN A 212 -0.83 -27.53 2.63
C ASN A 212 -1.71 -26.39 3.18
N LYS A 213 -2.05 -26.41 4.48
CA LYS A 213 -2.82 -25.36 5.14
C LYS A 213 -1.88 -24.35 5.78
N THR A 214 -2.16 -23.07 5.60
CA THR A 214 -1.42 -21.99 6.28
C THR A 214 -1.80 -21.93 7.75
N ALA A 215 -0.87 -22.30 8.61
CA ALA A 215 -1.02 -22.31 10.07
C ALA A 215 -0.73 -20.94 10.70
N PRO A 216 -1.38 -20.53 11.79
CA PRO A 216 -0.95 -19.35 12.53
C PRO A 216 0.37 -19.58 13.29
N LEU A 217 0.56 -20.76 13.88
CA LEU A 217 1.77 -21.14 14.62
C LEU A 217 2.22 -22.55 14.24
N GLY A 218 3.46 -22.91 14.58
CA GLY A 218 4.14 -24.14 14.18
C GLY A 218 3.37 -25.46 14.24
N LEU A 219 3.85 -26.45 13.49
CA LEU A 219 3.34 -27.83 13.49
C LEU A 219 3.37 -28.44 14.90
N ILE A 220 4.43 -28.16 15.66
CA ILE A 220 4.54 -28.49 17.07
C ILE A 220 4.60 -27.18 17.86
N TYR A 221 3.72 -27.03 18.85
CA TYR A 221 3.82 -25.97 19.84
C TYR A 221 4.03 -26.59 21.23
N ALA A 222 5.19 -26.30 21.81
CA ALA A 222 5.58 -26.74 23.14
C ALA A 222 5.64 -25.53 24.09
N VAL A 223 4.94 -25.62 25.21
CA VAL A 223 4.94 -24.59 26.25
C VAL A 223 5.33 -25.18 27.60
N ILE A 224 5.78 -24.32 28.51
CA ILE A 224 5.92 -24.55 29.97
C ILE A 224 6.53 -25.91 30.31
N ASN A 225 7.84 -25.93 30.59
CA ASN A 225 8.56 -27.11 31.10
C ASN A 225 8.44 -28.37 30.21
N THR A 226 8.09 -28.21 28.92
CA THR A 226 8.03 -29.33 27.97
C THR A 226 9.43 -29.77 27.55
N TYR A 227 9.62 -31.08 27.44
CA TYR A 227 10.81 -31.72 26.87
C TYR A 227 10.47 -32.35 25.52
N LEU A 228 11.08 -31.87 24.45
CA LEU A 228 10.84 -32.34 23.09
C LEU A 228 12.11 -32.94 22.49
N SER A 229 12.05 -34.22 22.14
CA SER A 229 13.14 -34.95 21.49
C SER A 229 12.69 -35.45 20.12
N ILE A 230 13.39 -35.05 19.06
CA ILE A 230 13.07 -35.42 17.68
C ILE A 230 14.27 -36.09 17.02
N TYR A 231 14.04 -37.25 16.44
CA TYR A 231 15.06 -38.08 15.79
C TYR A 231 14.64 -38.47 14.39
N ASN A 232 15.57 -38.42 13.44
CA ASN A 232 15.42 -39.00 12.09
C ASN A 232 14.18 -38.52 11.33
N SER A 233 13.68 -37.31 11.61
CA SER A 233 12.36 -36.86 11.17
C SER A 233 12.44 -35.88 9.99
N THR A 234 11.30 -35.57 9.38
CA THR A 234 11.22 -34.59 8.28
C THR A 234 10.03 -33.66 8.46
N PHE A 235 10.30 -32.35 8.39
CA PHE A 235 9.32 -31.28 8.24
C PHE A 235 9.45 -30.69 6.84
N ALA A 236 8.38 -30.70 6.05
CA ALA A 236 8.49 -30.27 4.66
C ALA A 236 7.26 -29.57 4.08
N ASN A 237 7.51 -28.67 3.12
CA ASN A 237 6.51 -28.07 2.23
C ASN A 237 5.31 -27.48 2.98
N THR A 238 5.59 -26.60 3.92
CA THR A 238 4.57 -25.99 4.79
C THR A 238 4.81 -24.50 4.90
N THR A 239 3.72 -23.73 4.99
CA THR A 239 3.75 -22.31 5.26
C THR A 239 2.98 -22.01 6.53
N SER A 240 3.50 -21.11 7.36
CA SER A 240 2.84 -20.63 8.57
C SER A 240 2.93 -19.12 8.67
N ARG A 241 2.25 -18.51 9.64
CA ARG A 241 2.52 -17.13 10.03
C ARG A 241 3.81 -17.04 10.86
N TYR A 242 4.01 -18.00 11.79
CA TYR A 242 5.18 -18.08 12.66
C TYR A 242 5.71 -19.50 12.87
N ALA A 243 7.03 -19.65 12.95
CA ALA A 243 7.73 -20.84 13.46
C ALA A 243 7.22 -22.16 12.85
N THR A 244 7.26 -22.25 11.52
CA THR A 244 6.53 -23.25 10.71
C THR A 244 6.58 -24.68 11.22
N ALA A 245 7.75 -25.15 11.67
CA ALA A 245 7.90 -26.50 12.19
C ALA A 245 7.61 -26.55 13.70
N ILE A 246 8.37 -25.78 14.49
CA ILE A 246 8.38 -25.92 15.94
C ILE A 246 8.41 -24.53 16.58
N TYR A 247 7.42 -24.24 17.43
CA TYR A 247 7.49 -23.10 18.35
C TYR A 247 7.60 -23.59 19.78
N ILE A 248 8.51 -22.98 20.54
CA ILE A 248 8.80 -23.32 21.93
C ILE A 248 8.66 -22.05 22.77
N ASN A 249 7.91 -22.14 23.87
CA ASN A 249 7.84 -21.11 24.88
C ASN A 249 8.18 -21.73 26.24
N ASN A 250 9.40 -21.49 26.74
CA ASN A 250 9.94 -22.06 27.97
C ASN A 250 9.99 -23.60 27.96
N GLY A 251 10.94 -24.17 27.22
CA GLY A 251 11.11 -25.63 27.10
C GLY A 251 12.52 -26.06 26.72
N ASN A 252 12.76 -27.37 26.72
CA ASN A 252 14.04 -27.97 26.33
C ASN A 252 13.86 -28.84 25.10
N VAL A 253 14.60 -28.55 24.04
CA VAL A 253 14.44 -29.24 22.76
C VAL A 253 15.76 -29.84 22.28
N TYR A 254 15.70 -31.12 21.91
CA TYR A 254 16.80 -31.84 21.30
C TYR A 254 16.35 -32.39 19.94
N ILE A 255 17.05 -31.99 18.87
CA ILE A 255 16.75 -32.37 17.51
C ILE A 255 17.99 -33.01 16.89
N ASN A 256 17.84 -34.25 16.41
CA ASN A 256 18.92 -35.00 15.81
C ASN A 256 18.52 -35.59 14.47
N ASN A 257 19.43 -35.53 13.50
CA ASN A 257 19.28 -36.16 12.19
C ASN A 257 17.95 -35.82 11.48
N THR A 258 17.53 -34.56 11.54
CA THR A 258 16.20 -34.12 11.08
C THR A 258 16.31 -33.11 9.94
N LYS A 259 15.36 -33.18 9.01
CA LYS A 259 15.32 -32.34 7.80
C LYS A 259 14.19 -31.32 7.86
N PHE A 260 14.50 -30.07 7.55
CA PHE A 260 13.58 -28.92 7.49
C PHE A 260 13.63 -28.31 6.10
N HIS A 261 12.76 -28.77 5.19
CA HIS A 261 12.86 -28.44 3.77
C HIS A 261 11.66 -27.65 3.25
N ASN A 262 11.90 -26.56 2.51
CA ASN A 262 10.86 -25.74 1.88
C ASN A 262 9.81 -25.26 2.90
N LEU A 263 10.28 -24.59 3.95
CA LEU A 263 9.44 -24.03 5.01
C LEU A 263 9.44 -22.51 4.90
N HIS A 264 8.27 -21.89 5.05
CA HIS A 264 8.15 -20.44 5.01
C HIS A 264 7.26 -19.91 6.12
N ALA A 265 7.75 -18.93 6.88
CA ALA A 265 6.94 -18.14 7.79
C ALA A 265 6.67 -16.75 7.19
N ASN A 266 5.40 -16.36 7.10
CA ASN A 266 5.01 -15.05 6.58
C ASN A 266 5.47 -13.88 7.47
N ILE A 267 5.99 -14.15 8.68
CA ILE A 267 6.53 -13.12 9.57
C ILE A 267 7.87 -13.57 10.15
N THR A 268 7.90 -14.34 11.24
CA THR A 268 9.15 -14.64 11.97
C THR A 268 9.34 -16.15 12.18
N ALA A 269 10.60 -16.59 12.19
CA ALA A 269 11.04 -17.97 12.40
C ALA A 269 10.62 -18.92 11.26
N GLY A 270 11.44 -19.05 10.21
CA GLY A 270 11.04 -19.86 9.04
C GLY A 270 10.80 -21.34 9.34
N ALA A 271 11.51 -21.91 10.31
CA ALA A 271 11.32 -23.27 10.78
C ALA A 271 11.11 -23.36 12.30
N ILE A 272 12.05 -22.86 13.10
CA ILE A 272 12.05 -23.02 14.56
C ILE A 272 12.04 -21.66 15.25
N GLY A 273 11.06 -21.42 16.11
CA GLY A 273 11.03 -20.28 17.02
C GLY A 273 11.16 -20.76 18.46
N ILE A 274 12.05 -20.16 19.26
CA ILE A 274 12.14 -20.43 20.69
C ILE A 274 12.13 -19.12 21.47
N LYS A 275 11.28 -19.05 22.49
CA LYS A 275 11.26 -18.01 23.51
C LYS A 275 11.54 -18.69 24.86
N MET A 276 12.65 -18.34 25.51
CA MET A 276 13.12 -18.93 26.78
C MET A 276 13.40 -20.45 26.69
N GLY A 277 14.45 -20.92 27.38
CA GLY A 277 14.83 -22.34 27.43
C GLY A 277 16.02 -22.70 26.54
N ASN A 278 16.11 -23.98 26.13
CA ASN A 278 17.29 -24.54 25.47
C ASN A 278 16.96 -25.25 24.16
N LEU A 279 17.82 -25.07 23.16
CA LEU A 279 17.70 -25.70 21.85
C LEU A 279 19.03 -26.36 21.46
N ILE A 280 18.99 -27.67 21.22
CA ILE A 280 20.12 -28.44 20.72
C ILE A 280 19.75 -29.03 19.37
N ILE A 281 20.55 -28.72 18.36
CA ILE A 281 20.42 -29.18 16.98
C ILE A 281 21.71 -29.90 16.62
N ASP A 282 21.60 -31.16 16.22
CA ASP A 282 22.74 -31.98 15.84
C ASP A 282 22.47 -32.76 14.55
N ASN A 283 23.41 -32.70 13.61
CA ASN A 283 23.34 -33.43 12.34
C ASN A 283 22.05 -33.14 11.54
N CYS A 284 21.61 -31.89 11.49
CA CYS A 284 20.35 -31.51 10.82
C CYS A 284 20.58 -30.76 9.49
N GLU A 285 19.51 -30.65 8.70
CA GLU A 285 19.50 -29.94 7.41
C GLU A 285 18.35 -28.92 7.38
N PHE A 286 18.67 -27.65 7.15
CA PHE A 286 17.72 -26.56 6.87
C PHE A 286 17.95 -26.09 5.44
N ILE A 287 17.03 -26.43 4.54
CA ILE A 287 17.18 -26.15 3.10
C ILE A 287 15.94 -25.43 2.59
N ASN A 288 16.16 -24.27 1.95
CA ASN A 288 15.08 -23.41 1.45
C ASN A 288 14.08 -23.04 2.56
N THR A 289 14.58 -22.64 3.73
CA THR A 289 13.74 -22.16 4.83
C THR A 289 13.79 -20.64 4.88
N SER A 290 12.64 -19.96 4.98
CA SER A 290 12.62 -18.50 5.02
C SER A 290 11.56 -17.93 5.96
N SER A 291 11.78 -16.68 6.38
CA SER A 291 10.80 -15.87 7.09
C SER A 291 10.79 -14.45 6.52
N ASP A 292 9.67 -13.73 6.54
CA ASP A 292 9.67 -12.35 6.04
C ASP A 292 10.43 -11.35 6.94
N LYS A 293 10.64 -11.64 8.24
CA LYS A 293 11.22 -10.69 9.21
C LYS A 293 12.45 -11.22 9.94
N ASN A 294 12.28 -11.98 11.01
CA ASN A 294 13.37 -12.34 11.92
C ASN A 294 13.67 -13.85 11.85
N GLY A 295 14.91 -14.21 11.52
CA GLY A 295 15.40 -15.60 11.53
C GLY A 295 14.84 -16.49 10.42
N GLY A 296 15.58 -16.62 9.31
CA GLY A 296 15.09 -17.35 8.14
C GLY A 296 14.93 -18.86 8.34
N ALA A 297 15.70 -19.48 9.23
CA ALA A 297 15.49 -20.85 9.70
C ALA A 297 15.11 -20.86 11.18
N ILE A 298 15.93 -20.20 12.01
CA ILE A 298 15.82 -20.22 13.47
C ILE A 298 15.73 -18.79 13.99
N TYR A 299 14.72 -18.53 14.81
CA TYR A 299 14.63 -17.35 15.67
C TYR A 299 14.67 -17.79 17.13
N ALA A 300 15.62 -17.26 17.89
CA ALA A 300 15.80 -17.60 19.30
C ALA A 300 15.81 -16.34 20.17
N ASP A 301 14.75 -16.13 20.92
CA ASP A 301 14.62 -15.12 21.96
C ASP A 301 14.86 -15.76 23.33
N ILE A 302 16.13 -15.96 23.67
CA ILE A 302 16.52 -16.71 24.88
C ILE A 302 16.23 -15.92 26.15
N CYS A 303 16.36 -14.59 26.10
CA CYS A 303 15.95 -13.75 27.21
C CYS A 303 14.43 -13.85 27.44
N GLY A 304 13.62 -13.81 26.38
CA GLY A 304 12.19 -13.64 26.54
C GLY A 304 11.91 -12.32 27.26
N ASN A 305 11.44 -12.39 28.50
CA ASN A 305 11.00 -11.21 29.26
C ASN A 305 12.03 -10.75 30.31
N ALA A 306 13.11 -11.51 30.54
CA ALA A 306 14.18 -11.19 31.50
C ALA A 306 15.51 -11.77 31.00
N PHE A 307 16.68 -11.38 31.55
CA PHE A 307 17.93 -12.04 31.17
C PHE A 307 17.98 -13.47 31.75
N GLU A 308 17.39 -14.44 31.04
CA GLU A 308 17.47 -15.86 31.38
C GLU A 308 18.69 -16.53 30.78
N ASN A 309 19.16 -17.59 31.45
CA ASN A 309 20.26 -18.43 30.99
C ASN A 309 19.70 -19.58 30.14
N GLY A 310 19.82 -19.46 28.82
CA GLY A 310 19.53 -20.54 27.88
C GLY A 310 20.65 -20.69 26.85
N GLU A 311 20.73 -21.88 26.25
CA GLU A 311 21.73 -22.20 25.24
C GLU A 311 21.08 -22.64 23.93
N VAL A 312 21.64 -22.14 22.83
CA VAL A 312 21.40 -22.66 21.48
C VAL A 312 22.67 -23.34 21.00
N ILE A 313 22.62 -24.66 20.85
CA ILE A 313 23.76 -25.49 20.40
C ILE A 313 23.44 -26.04 19.02
N VAL A 314 24.33 -25.78 18.06
CA VAL A 314 24.21 -26.22 16.67
C VAL A 314 25.48 -26.95 16.26
N ASN A 315 25.35 -28.24 15.99
CA ASN A 315 26.47 -29.11 15.65
C ASN A 315 26.21 -29.84 14.32
N ASN A 316 27.25 -29.96 13.49
CA ASN A 316 27.22 -30.78 12.28
C ASN A 316 26.03 -30.48 11.35
N THR A 317 25.59 -29.22 11.29
CA THR A 317 24.31 -28.85 10.66
C THR A 317 24.54 -28.03 9.39
N GLN A 318 23.68 -28.23 8.40
CA GLN A 318 23.68 -27.50 7.14
C GLN A 318 22.52 -26.49 7.09
N PHE A 319 22.85 -25.23 6.81
CA PHE A 319 21.90 -24.16 6.47
C PHE A 319 22.17 -23.72 5.04
N GLU A 320 21.23 -23.99 4.15
CA GLU A 320 21.35 -23.69 2.74
C GLU A 320 20.13 -22.94 2.20
N ASN A 321 20.39 -21.85 1.47
CA ASN A 321 19.36 -21.02 0.84
C ASN A 321 18.31 -20.50 1.85
N CYS A 322 18.74 -20.20 3.07
CA CYS A 322 17.85 -19.60 4.07
C CYS A 322 17.74 -18.09 3.86
N SER A 323 16.58 -17.50 4.14
CA SER A 323 16.41 -16.05 3.98
C SER A 323 15.46 -15.36 4.95
N SER A 324 15.78 -14.11 5.29
CA SER A 324 14.93 -13.22 6.12
C SER A 324 15.29 -11.74 5.99
N GLU A 325 14.64 -10.85 6.73
CA GLU A 325 15.11 -9.46 6.84
C GLU A 325 16.36 -9.34 7.71
N PHE A 326 16.41 -10.10 8.80
CA PHE A 326 17.55 -10.17 9.72
C PHE A 326 17.90 -11.63 10.05
N GLY A 327 19.18 -11.98 9.96
CA GLY A 327 19.66 -13.33 10.26
C GLY A 327 19.13 -14.35 9.25
N GLY A 328 19.73 -14.41 8.07
CA GLY A 328 19.21 -15.19 6.94
C GLY A 328 19.00 -16.68 7.27
N ALA A 329 19.83 -17.25 8.14
CA ALA A 329 19.60 -18.57 8.73
C ALA A 329 19.21 -18.48 10.21
N ILE A 330 20.02 -17.83 11.04
CA ILE A 330 19.82 -17.79 12.50
C ILE A 330 19.75 -16.34 12.97
N LEU A 331 18.73 -16.02 13.75
CA LEU A 331 18.71 -14.81 14.57
C LEU A 331 18.56 -15.22 16.04
N GLN A 332 19.51 -14.83 16.88
CA GLN A 332 19.46 -15.09 18.32
C GLN A 332 19.64 -13.82 19.14
N LEU A 333 18.82 -13.70 20.18
CA LEU A 333 18.79 -12.64 21.16
C LEU A 333 19.05 -13.24 22.54
N GLY A 334 20.11 -12.79 23.20
CA GLY A 334 20.45 -13.28 24.54
C GLY A 334 21.10 -14.66 24.59
N GLY A 335 21.59 -15.00 25.79
CA GLY A 335 22.08 -16.33 26.13
C GLY A 335 23.36 -16.72 25.41
N ILE A 336 23.58 -18.03 25.29
CA ILE A 336 24.79 -18.60 24.70
C ILE A 336 24.46 -19.23 23.34
N SER A 337 25.30 -19.00 22.35
CA SER A 337 25.24 -19.69 21.06
C SER A 337 26.51 -20.48 20.83
N LYS A 338 26.40 -21.80 20.63
CA LYS A 338 27.54 -22.69 20.33
C LYS A 338 27.33 -23.30 18.95
N ILE A 339 28.16 -22.90 17.98
CA ILE A 339 28.08 -23.40 16.60
C ILE A 339 29.36 -24.14 16.26
N THR A 340 29.26 -25.44 15.99
CA THR A 340 30.42 -26.26 15.64
C THR A 340 30.20 -27.11 14.39
N ASN A 341 31.26 -27.29 13.60
CA ASN A 341 31.28 -28.18 12.43
C ASN A 341 30.11 -27.95 11.45
N SER A 342 29.62 -26.72 11.33
CA SER A 342 28.39 -26.41 10.61
C SER A 342 28.66 -25.60 9.35
N ASN A 343 27.76 -25.70 8.36
CA ASN A 343 27.88 -25.07 7.06
C ASN A 343 26.73 -24.10 6.80
N PHE A 344 27.06 -22.85 6.49
CA PHE A 344 26.12 -21.81 6.09
C PHE A 344 26.41 -21.42 4.63
N THR A 345 25.55 -21.86 3.72
CA THR A 345 25.75 -21.67 2.28
C THR A 345 24.60 -20.90 1.63
N ASN A 346 24.93 -19.83 0.91
CA ASN A 346 23.98 -19.05 0.11
C ASN A 346 22.77 -18.53 0.91
N ASN A 347 22.97 -18.20 2.19
CA ASN A 347 21.94 -17.57 3.01
C ASN A 347 21.92 -16.07 2.77
N THR A 348 20.74 -15.46 2.86
CA THR A 348 20.55 -14.05 2.50
C THR A 348 19.72 -13.31 3.53
N ALA A 349 20.11 -12.09 3.86
CA ALA A 349 19.27 -11.19 4.65
C ALA A 349 19.04 -9.85 3.93
N LYS A 350 17.86 -9.24 4.10
CA LYS A 350 17.59 -7.93 3.48
C LYS A 350 18.42 -6.82 4.13
N TYR A 351 18.52 -6.81 5.47
CA TYR A 351 19.17 -5.74 6.22
C TYR A 351 20.51 -6.15 6.80
N ASN A 352 20.57 -7.12 7.73
CA ASN A 352 21.81 -7.47 8.44
C ASN A 352 21.91 -8.96 8.74
N GLY A 353 23.14 -9.49 8.73
CA GLY A 353 23.43 -10.87 9.12
C GLY A 353 22.97 -11.88 8.07
N GLY A 354 23.66 -11.95 6.93
CA GLY A 354 23.24 -12.81 5.81
C GLY A 354 23.16 -14.30 6.17
N ALA A 355 23.98 -14.78 7.10
CA ALA A 355 23.80 -16.09 7.74
C ALA A 355 23.27 -15.95 9.16
N THR A 356 23.97 -15.20 10.02
CA THR A 356 23.60 -15.10 11.44
C THR A 356 23.51 -13.65 11.92
N TYR A 357 22.52 -13.39 12.78
CA TYR A 357 22.38 -12.14 13.52
C TYR A 357 22.35 -12.47 15.02
N PHE A 358 23.30 -11.91 15.76
CA PHE A 358 23.42 -12.10 17.21
C PHE A 358 23.29 -10.74 17.91
N SER A 359 22.45 -10.66 18.93
CA SER A 359 22.43 -9.48 19.82
C SER A 359 22.32 -9.87 21.28
N TYR A 360 23.19 -9.32 22.13
CA TYR A 360 23.39 -9.76 23.52
C TYR A 360 23.71 -11.26 23.65
N VAL A 361 24.46 -11.82 22.70
CA VAL A 361 24.77 -13.26 22.69
C VAL A 361 26.24 -13.50 23.00
N HIS A 362 26.52 -14.43 23.90
CA HIS A 362 27.84 -15.04 24.02
C HIS A 362 28.00 -16.12 22.93
N SER A 363 28.65 -15.75 21.84
CA SER A 363 28.75 -16.59 20.64
C SER A 363 30.09 -17.32 20.57
N LEU A 364 30.05 -18.65 20.50
CA LEU A 364 31.17 -19.56 20.38
C LEU A 364 31.07 -20.33 19.07
N ILE A 365 31.88 -19.95 18.07
CA ILE A 365 31.83 -20.52 16.73
C ILE A 365 33.15 -21.22 16.43
N ASN A 366 33.11 -22.50 16.09
CA ASN A 366 34.32 -23.26 15.82
C ASN A 366 34.17 -24.18 14.60
N SER A 367 35.23 -24.33 13.82
CA SER A 367 35.31 -25.34 12.74
C SER A 367 34.14 -25.27 11.74
N SER A 368 33.63 -24.08 11.45
CA SER A 368 32.43 -23.88 10.62
C SER A 368 32.74 -23.13 9.32
N ASN A 369 31.89 -23.28 8.32
CA ASN A 369 32.08 -22.67 7.00
C ASN A 369 30.94 -21.72 6.64
N PHE A 370 31.27 -20.52 6.18
CA PHE A 370 30.34 -19.49 5.74
C PHE A 370 30.64 -19.12 4.29
N ASN A 371 29.84 -19.65 3.37
CA ASN A 371 30.07 -19.54 1.93
C ASN A 371 28.91 -18.83 1.24
N TYR A 372 29.21 -17.80 0.44
CA TYR A 372 28.23 -17.11 -0.41
C TYR A 372 27.05 -16.47 0.34
N ASN A 373 27.21 -16.15 1.63
CA ASN A 373 26.15 -15.48 2.37
C ASN A 373 26.20 -13.98 2.11
N LYS A 374 25.04 -13.34 2.00
CA LYS A 374 24.99 -11.92 1.60
C LYS A 374 23.87 -11.15 2.27
N VAL A 375 24.05 -9.85 2.32
CA VAL A 375 22.96 -8.90 2.59
C VAL A 375 22.62 -8.10 1.36
N ASP A 376 21.36 -7.73 1.18
CA ASP A 376 20.96 -6.89 0.05
C ASP A 376 21.60 -5.49 0.15
N ILE A 377 21.94 -4.91 -1.01
CA ILE A 377 22.43 -3.53 -1.07
C ILE A 377 21.23 -2.61 -1.28
N ILE A 378 20.88 -1.86 -0.24
CA ILE A 378 19.72 -0.96 -0.22
C ILE A 378 20.21 0.48 -0.34
N ASN A 379 19.62 1.24 -1.26
CA ASN A 379 19.95 2.66 -1.40
C ASN A 379 19.62 3.41 -0.11
N ASN A 380 20.57 4.20 0.40
CA ASN A 380 20.44 5.01 1.61
C ASN A 380 20.21 4.23 2.92
N TYR A 381 20.44 2.91 2.94
CA TYR A 381 20.43 2.11 4.15
C TYR A 381 21.66 1.19 4.16
N PRO A 382 22.70 1.48 4.97
CA PRO A 382 23.88 0.65 5.01
C PRO A 382 23.56 -0.72 5.64
N THR A 383 24.00 -1.79 4.98
CA THR A 383 23.75 -3.19 5.38
C THR A 383 25.04 -3.89 5.79
N TYR A 384 24.98 -4.74 6.80
CA TYR A 384 26.16 -5.19 7.52
C TYR A 384 26.18 -6.70 7.77
N GLY A 385 27.38 -7.29 7.82
CA GLY A 385 27.57 -8.68 8.24
C GLY A 385 27.05 -9.67 7.20
N GLY A 386 27.74 -9.81 6.06
CA GLY A 386 27.30 -10.71 4.98
C GLY A 386 27.22 -12.18 5.43
N ALA A 387 28.12 -12.62 6.32
CA ALA A 387 27.95 -13.87 7.05
C ALA A 387 27.39 -13.61 8.46
N ILE A 388 28.14 -12.92 9.32
CA ILE A 388 27.81 -12.76 10.74
C ILE A 388 27.68 -11.27 11.07
N PHE A 389 26.53 -10.92 11.62
CA PHE A 389 26.30 -9.66 12.31
C PHE A 389 26.21 -9.91 13.81
N ASN A 390 27.06 -9.24 14.60
CA ASN A 390 27.10 -9.38 16.05
C ASN A 390 26.96 -8.01 16.71
N ASP A 391 25.82 -7.76 17.35
CA ASP A 391 25.48 -6.53 18.08
C ASP A 391 25.51 -6.75 19.59
N LYS A 392 26.63 -6.39 20.21
CA LYS A 392 26.95 -6.56 21.62
C LYS A 392 26.91 -8.01 22.09
N SER A 393 27.92 -8.35 22.85
CA SER A 393 28.08 -9.65 23.46
C SER A 393 28.12 -9.44 24.96
N ASP A 394 27.40 -10.26 25.71
CA ASP A 394 27.42 -10.21 27.18
C ASP A 394 28.84 -10.48 27.72
N GLU A 395 29.56 -11.37 27.04
CA GLU A 395 30.97 -11.66 27.30
C GLU A 395 31.84 -11.38 26.07
N GLU A 396 32.24 -12.40 25.33
CA GLU A 396 33.07 -12.27 24.13
C GLU A 396 32.49 -13.04 22.94
N LEU A 397 32.62 -12.48 21.74
CA LEU A 397 32.45 -13.23 20.50
C LEU A 397 33.73 -14.03 20.24
N ASN A 398 33.65 -15.37 20.24
CA ASN A 398 34.79 -16.23 19.97
C ASN A 398 34.60 -17.03 18.68
N ILE A 399 35.46 -16.80 17.69
CA ILE A 399 35.42 -17.52 16.42
C ILE A 399 36.78 -18.17 16.18
N ALA A 400 36.76 -19.49 16.00
CA ALA A 400 37.97 -20.27 15.77
C ALA A 400 37.85 -21.23 14.58
N ASN A 401 38.98 -21.51 13.93
CA ASN A 401 39.15 -22.60 12.95
C ASN A 401 38.12 -22.60 11.80
N SER A 402 37.60 -21.43 11.40
CA SER A 402 36.45 -21.30 10.50
C SER A 402 36.81 -20.62 9.18
N ASN A 403 36.05 -20.92 8.13
CA ASN A 403 36.27 -20.41 6.78
C ASN A 403 35.16 -19.46 6.34
N PHE A 404 35.52 -18.36 5.68
CA PHE A 404 34.60 -17.37 5.12
C PHE A 404 34.93 -17.14 3.65
N THR A 405 34.02 -17.51 2.75
CA THR A 405 34.27 -17.46 1.30
C THR A 405 33.14 -16.76 0.56
N ASN A 406 33.46 -15.78 -0.30
CA ASN A 406 32.48 -15.10 -1.18
C ASN A 406 31.27 -14.47 -0.45
N ASN A 407 31.43 -14.01 0.79
CA ASN A 407 30.35 -13.31 1.48
C ASN A 407 30.34 -11.83 1.07
N ASP A 408 29.17 -11.18 1.16
CA ASP A 408 28.97 -9.81 0.64
C ASP A 408 28.06 -8.94 1.53
N ALA A 409 28.48 -7.69 1.74
CA ALA A 409 27.76 -6.66 2.48
C ALA A 409 28.32 -5.27 2.14
N TYR A 410 27.61 -4.20 2.55
CA TYR A 410 28.13 -2.84 2.44
C TYR A 410 29.39 -2.65 3.31
N LEU A 411 29.37 -3.13 4.57
CA LEU A 411 30.55 -3.22 5.42
C LEU A 411 30.55 -4.52 6.24
N GLY A 412 31.74 -5.11 6.41
CA GLY A 412 31.88 -6.38 7.15
C GLY A 412 31.26 -7.54 6.36
N SER A 413 31.78 -7.79 5.15
CA SER A 413 31.26 -8.84 4.27
C SER A 413 31.26 -10.22 4.90
N ALA A 414 32.25 -10.54 5.73
CA ALA A 414 32.20 -11.72 6.57
C ALA A 414 31.69 -11.38 7.97
N LEU A 415 32.38 -10.50 8.70
CA LEU A 415 32.09 -10.18 10.10
C LEU A 415 31.84 -8.69 10.29
N TYR A 416 30.66 -8.35 10.82
CA TYR A 416 30.39 -7.04 11.39
C TYR A 416 30.16 -7.17 12.90
N ILE A 417 30.92 -6.40 13.68
CA ILE A 417 30.96 -6.51 15.14
C ILE A 417 30.71 -5.13 15.76
N TYR A 418 29.60 -4.97 16.47
CA TYR A 418 29.22 -3.71 17.12
C TYR A 418 29.22 -3.87 18.64
N ASP A 419 29.83 -2.93 19.36
CA ASP A 419 29.82 -2.83 20.84
C ASP A 419 30.17 -4.15 21.56
N SER A 420 31.16 -4.89 21.03
CA SER A 420 31.55 -6.21 21.52
C SER A 420 33.06 -6.35 21.71
N LYS A 421 33.43 -7.13 22.72
CA LYS A 421 34.74 -7.78 22.79
C LYS A 421 34.73 -9.02 21.91
N TYR A 422 35.83 -9.29 21.20
CA TYR A 422 35.95 -10.50 20.38
C TYR A 422 37.33 -11.15 20.44
N LYS A 423 37.35 -12.45 20.11
CA LYS A 423 38.53 -13.30 19.92
C LYS A 423 38.41 -14.07 18.62
N LEU A 424 39.29 -13.78 17.67
CA LEU A 424 39.27 -14.36 16.33
C LEU A 424 40.56 -15.14 16.10
N ASN A 425 40.50 -16.44 15.84
CA ASN A 425 41.72 -17.25 15.71
C ASN A 425 41.63 -18.35 14.65
N ASN A 426 42.70 -18.51 13.88
CA ASN A 426 42.80 -19.49 12.80
C ASN A 426 41.62 -19.39 11.81
N LEU A 427 41.34 -18.17 11.34
CA LEU A 427 40.27 -17.90 10.38
C LEU A 427 40.84 -17.75 8.98
N ASN A 428 40.12 -18.27 7.98
CA ASN A 428 40.52 -18.18 6.58
C ASN A 428 39.47 -17.42 5.77
N PHE A 429 39.90 -16.39 5.04
CA PHE A 429 39.03 -15.55 4.22
C PHE A 429 39.38 -15.68 2.75
N ASN A 430 38.37 -15.82 1.88
CA ASN A 430 38.60 -15.90 0.45
C ASN A 430 37.53 -15.11 -0.33
N ASN A 431 37.96 -14.10 -1.07
CA ASN A 431 37.10 -13.22 -1.88
C ASN A 431 35.90 -12.60 -1.14
N ASN A 432 36.12 -12.02 0.05
CA ASN A 432 35.12 -11.23 0.76
C ASN A 432 35.43 -9.73 0.58
N GLN A 433 34.55 -8.97 -0.08
CA GLN A 433 34.80 -7.56 -0.46
C GLN A 433 34.44 -6.58 0.68
N ASN A 434 34.73 -5.27 0.57
CA ASN A 434 34.30 -4.24 1.55
C ASN A 434 34.59 -4.54 3.04
N TYR A 435 35.84 -4.87 3.35
CA TYR A 435 36.32 -5.34 4.65
C TYR A 435 35.72 -6.67 5.06
N SER A 436 36.57 -7.68 5.20
CA SER A 436 36.20 -8.98 5.73
C SER A 436 35.79 -8.88 7.21
N ILE A 437 36.44 -7.98 7.96
CA ILE A 437 36.13 -7.71 9.37
C ILE A 437 35.96 -6.21 9.55
N TYR A 438 34.81 -5.79 10.08
CA TYR A 438 34.52 -4.40 10.42
C TYR A 438 33.98 -4.32 11.85
N SER A 439 34.67 -3.62 12.75
CA SER A 439 34.22 -3.42 14.14
C SER A 439 33.98 -1.96 14.50
N VAL A 440 32.96 -1.73 15.34
CA VAL A 440 32.52 -0.43 15.85
C VAL A 440 32.36 -0.52 17.37
N TYR A 441 32.89 0.46 18.10
CA TYR A 441 32.89 0.47 19.58
C TYR A 441 33.50 -0.79 20.20
N ASP A 442 34.52 -1.38 19.57
CA ASP A 442 35.24 -2.51 20.13
C ASP A 442 36.20 -2.07 21.24
N ASN A 443 36.23 -2.86 22.31
CA ASN A 443 37.10 -2.59 23.46
C ASN A 443 38.57 -2.91 23.11
N ASN A 444 39.51 -2.22 23.76
CA ASN A 444 40.96 -2.39 23.58
C ASN A 444 41.50 -3.78 24.00
N THR A 445 40.63 -4.69 24.42
CA THR A 445 40.96 -6.05 24.87
C THR A 445 40.59 -7.13 23.85
N SER A 446 40.26 -6.77 22.61
CA SER A 446 39.92 -7.73 21.56
C SER A 446 41.18 -8.40 20.99
N GLU A 447 41.11 -9.70 20.70
CA GLU A 447 42.25 -10.52 20.28
C GLU A 447 42.08 -11.04 18.85
N ILE A 448 43.05 -10.74 17.98
CA ILE A 448 43.15 -11.35 16.65
C ILE A 448 44.40 -12.23 16.60
N GLY A 449 44.18 -13.54 16.50
CA GLY A 449 45.19 -14.55 16.29
C GLY A 449 45.51 -14.76 14.80
N LYS A 450 45.69 -16.02 14.37
CA LYS A 450 46.09 -16.32 12.99
C LYS A 450 44.95 -16.09 12.00
N LEU A 451 45.17 -15.27 10.97
CA LEU A 451 44.28 -15.12 9.82
C LEU A 451 45.01 -15.53 8.52
N THR A 452 44.31 -16.16 7.58
CA THR A 452 44.86 -16.58 6.27
C THR A 452 43.94 -16.19 5.11
N GLY A 453 44.47 -16.22 3.88
CA GLY A 453 43.76 -15.87 2.65
C GLY A 453 43.68 -14.36 2.40
N ASP A 454 42.72 -13.93 1.58
CA ASP A 454 42.54 -12.54 1.16
C ASP A 454 41.55 -11.83 2.09
N TYR A 455 42.06 -10.99 2.99
CA TYR A 455 41.25 -10.26 3.98
C TYR A 455 41.58 -8.77 4.08
N ALA A 456 40.60 -7.99 4.51
CA ALA A 456 40.75 -6.59 4.91
C ALA A 456 40.02 -6.33 6.24
N ILE A 457 40.61 -5.52 7.12
CA ILE A 457 40.13 -5.28 8.48
C ILE A 457 40.02 -3.77 8.73
N SER A 458 38.94 -3.35 9.41
CA SER A 458 38.78 -2.00 9.97
C SER A 458 38.25 -2.13 11.41
N GLN A 459 38.97 -1.54 12.37
CA GLN A 459 38.70 -1.65 13.81
C GLN A 459 38.67 -0.28 14.47
N LEU A 460 38.15 -0.21 15.71
CA LEU A 460 38.07 0.99 16.54
C LEU A 460 37.26 2.12 15.88
N ASN A 461 36.31 1.76 15.02
CA ASN A 461 35.39 2.71 14.44
C ASN A 461 34.38 3.17 15.50
N THR A 462 33.80 4.35 15.31
CA THR A 462 32.75 4.90 16.17
C THR A 462 31.61 5.40 15.32
N ASP A 463 30.38 5.27 15.82
CA ASP A 463 29.15 5.66 15.13
C ASP A 463 28.20 6.39 16.09
N TYR A 464 28.54 7.64 16.42
CA TYR A 464 27.75 8.45 17.33
C TYR A 464 26.49 8.95 16.63
N VAL A 465 25.33 8.67 17.21
CA VAL A 465 24.04 9.16 16.69
C VAL A 465 23.70 10.47 17.38
N TYR A 466 23.67 11.56 16.62
CA TYR A 466 23.41 12.88 17.21
C TYR A 466 22.54 13.82 16.38
N VAL A 467 22.09 13.39 15.21
CA VAL A 467 21.23 14.20 14.33
C VAL A 467 20.31 13.30 13.51
N MET A 468 19.04 13.68 13.46
CA MET A 468 18.06 13.13 12.51
C MET A 468 17.78 14.17 11.43
N ILE A 469 17.78 13.73 10.18
CA ILE A 469 17.65 14.59 9.00
C ILE A 469 16.34 14.23 8.28
N GLY A 470 15.54 15.25 7.99
CA GLY A 470 14.26 15.10 7.32
C GLY A 470 13.34 16.27 7.69
N GLU A 471 12.49 16.67 6.75
CA GLU A 471 11.51 17.74 6.99
C GLU A 471 10.19 17.19 7.56
N GLY A 472 9.96 15.88 7.46
CA GLY A 472 8.66 15.27 7.75
C GLY A 472 7.56 15.78 6.82
N ILE A 473 6.33 15.28 6.98
CA ILE A 473 5.19 15.79 6.22
C ILE A 473 4.65 17.10 6.80
N LYS A 474 4.25 18.01 5.92
CA LYS A 474 3.55 19.24 6.30
C LYS A 474 2.08 18.91 6.62
N LEU A 475 1.67 19.17 7.85
CA LEU A 475 0.29 18.99 8.29
C LEU A 475 -0.53 20.27 8.06
N THR A 476 -1.64 20.16 7.33
CA THR A 476 -2.61 21.25 7.18
C THR A 476 -3.68 21.12 8.27
N ILE A 477 -3.50 21.85 9.37
CA ILE A 477 -4.41 21.80 10.52
C ILE A 477 -5.75 22.49 10.16
N ILE A 478 -6.85 21.73 10.20
CA ILE A 478 -8.21 22.18 9.91
C ILE A 478 -8.96 22.49 11.22
N ASN A 479 -8.79 21.65 12.24
CA ASN A 479 -9.48 21.77 13.53
C ASN A 479 -8.44 21.91 14.66
N PRO A 480 -7.85 23.10 14.84
CA PRO A 480 -6.85 23.32 15.89
C PRO A 480 -7.46 23.16 17.28
N ALA A 481 -6.64 22.82 18.27
CA ALA A 481 -7.06 22.80 19.66
C ALA A 481 -7.49 24.22 20.09
N ASN A 482 -8.69 24.36 20.66
CA ASN A 482 -9.15 25.61 21.26
C ASN A 482 -8.35 25.91 22.53
N GLU A 483 -7.92 27.15 22.74
CA GLU A 483 -7.19 27.56 23.95
C GLU A 483 -8.05 27.46 25.21
N THR A 484 -9.36 27.68 25.07
CA THR A 484 -10.35 27.57 26.15
C THR A 484 -11.38 26.49 25.81
N VAL A 485 -11.70 25.66 26.79
CA VAL A 485 -12.72 24.61 26.68
C VAL A 485 -13.74 24.82 27.81
N ASP A 486 -15.01 24.93 27.44
CA ASP A 486 -16.11 24.97 28.41
C ASP A 486 -16.68 23.56 28.59
N LEU A 487 -16.48 23.00 29.79
CA LEU A 487 -16.99 21.68 30.16
C LEU A 487 -18.34 21.74 30.89
N THR A 488 -18.88 22.91 31.20
CA THR A 488 -20.00 23.07 32.17
C THR A 488 -21.28 22.33 31.81
N ASN A 489 -21.50 21.97 30.54
CA ASN A 489 -22.67 21.22 30.09
C ASN A 489 -22.34 19.88 29.40
N LEU A 490 -21.10 19.39 29.52
CA LEU A 490 -20.63 18.20 28.81
C LEU A 490 -20.54 16.99 29.75
N THR A 491 -21.67 16.31 29.95
CA THR A 491 -21.75 15.12 30.82
C THR A 491 -21.26 13.84 30.15
N LYS A 492 -21.18 13.82 28.82
CA LYS A 492 -20.62 12.71 28.04
C LYS A 492 -19.87 13.27 26.85
N TYR A 493 -18.71 12.69 26.55
CA TYR A 493 -17.93 13.02 25.36
C TYR A 493 -17.26 11.75 24.86
N ASP A 494 -17.60 11.34 23.64
CA ASP A 494 -17.18 10.05 23.08
C ASP A 494 -16.53 10.27 21.71
N LEU A 495 -15.22 10.07 21.62
CA LEU A 495 -14.49 10.25 20.37
C LEU A 495 -14.89 9.21 19.31
N ARG A 496 -15.52 8.09 19.70
CA ARG A 496 -16.06 7.08 18.76
C ARG A 496 -17.24 7.68 18.00
N GLU A 497 -18.15 8.35 18.70
CA GLU A 497 -19.32 9.02 18.11
C GLU A 497 -18.90 10.19 17.20
N LEU A 498 -17.80 10.88 17.54
CA LEU A 498 -17.22 11.96 16.73
C LEU A 498 -16.37 11.44 15.55
N GLY A 499 -16.08 10.15 15.48
CA GLY A 499 -15.22 9.55 14.45
C GLY A 499 -13.73 9.91 14.60
N TRP A 500 -13.27 10.33 15.79
CA TRP A 500 -11.90 10.76 16.06
C TRP A 500 -11.03 9.67 16.71
N VAL A 501 -11.33 8.41 16.40
CA VAL A 501 -10.55 7.24 16.80
C VAL A 501 -10.21 6.40 15.57
N SER A 502 -9.04 5.77 15.57
CA SER A 502 -8.63 4.75 14.60
C SER A 502 -9.18 3.36 14.96
N ASN A 503 -8.98 2.37 14.10
CA ASN A 503 -9.40 0.98 14.32
C ASN A 503 -8.70 0.35 15.54
N VAL A 504 -9.37 -0.57 16.24
CA VAL A 504 -8.77 -1.35 17.33
C VAL A 504 -7.83 -2.41 16.73
N ARG A 505 -6.60 -2.49 17.25
CA ARG A 505 -5.58 -3.46 16.84
C ARG A 505 -5.33 -4.51 17.93
N ASN A 506 -4.54 -5.53 17.63
CA ASN A 506 -4.19 -6.62 18.54
C ASN A 506 -2.67 -6.74 18.70
N GLN A 507 -2.20 -6.58 19.93
CA GLN A 507 -0.78 -6.67 20.32
C GLN A 507 -0.26 -8.11 20.43
N GLY A 508 -1.14 -9.10 20.40
CA GLY A 508 -0.76 -10.50 20.60
C GLY A 508 -0.15 -10.76 21.98
N THR A 509 0.88 -11.60 22.03
CA THR A 509 1.56 -12.01 23.26
C THR A 509 2.76 -11.14 23.63
N MET A 510 3.13 -10.20 22.76
CA MET A 510 4.22 -9.26 22.99
C MET A 510 3.79 -8.20 24.02
N GLY A 511 4.70 -7.86 24.94
CA GLY A 511 4.52 -6.77 25.92
C GLY A 511 4.56 -5.36 25.30
N SER A 512 3.72 -5.07 24.31
CA SER A 512 3.82 -3.87 23.46
C SER A 512 2.72 -2.84 23.67
N CYS A 513 1.83 -3.03 24.65
CA CYS A 513 0.70 -2.12 24.92
C CYS A 513 1.10 -0.63 24.96
N TRP A 514 2.30 -0.32 25.44
CA TRP A 514 2.84 1.03 25.51
C TRP A 514 2.97 1.72 24.16
N THR A 515 3.25 0.98 23.08
CA THR A 515 3.25 1.54 21.72
C THR A 515 1.83 1.80 21.25
N PHE A 516 0.92 0.84 21.39
CA PHE A 516 -0.50 0.94 20.98
C PHE A 516 -1.26 2.06 21.71
N GLY A 517 -1.00 2.26 23.00
CA GLY A 517 -1.63 3.33 23.78
C GLY A 517 -1.24 4.71 23.25
N VAL A 518 0.06 4.93 22.99
CA VAL A 518 0.61 6.20 22.51
C VAL A 518 0.33 6.42 21.02
N THR A 519 0.42 5.41 20.17
CA THR A 519 -0.01 5.51 18.76
C THR A 519 -1.51 5.79 18.68
N GLY A 520 -2.34 5.17 19.52
CA GLY A 520 -3.76 5.50 19.62
C GLY A 520 -4.03 6.97 19.95
N ALA A 521 -3.23 7.57 20.84
CA ALA A 521 -3.28 9.00 21.15
C ALA A 521 -2.85 9.87 19.96
N LEU A 522 -1.76 9.51 19.28
CA LEU A 522 -1.29 10.16 18.05
C LEU A 522 -2.32 10.11 16.93
N GLU A 523 -2.88 8.93 16.66
CA GLU A 523 -3.87 8.68 15.61
C GLU A 523 -5.13 9.51 15.86
N SER A 524 -5.62 9.53 17.11
CA SER A 524 -6.77 10.35 17.49
C SER A 524 -6.49 11.83 17.32
N ALA A 525 -5.33 12.32 17.76
CA ALA A 525 -4.91 13.71 17.58
C ALA A 525 -4.89 14.09 16.09
N LEU A 526 -4.32 13.24 15.24
CA LEU A 526 -4.24 13.45 13.78
C LEU A 526 -5.61 13.49 13.12
N ILE A 527 -6.44 12.47 13.37
CA ILE A 527 -7.79 12.39 12.78
C ILE A 527 -8.58 13.65 13.11
N LYS A 528 -8.49 14.10 14.37
CA LYS A 528 -9.15 15.32 14.83
C LYS A 528 -8.62 16.56 14.12
N VAL A 529 -7.32 16.86 14.21
CA VAL A 529 -6.78 18.14 13.73
C VAL A 529 -6.83 18.26 12.20
N LEU A 530 -6.80 17.14 11.49
CA LEU A 530 -6.95 17.07 10.02
C LEU A 530 -8.39 16.85 9.58
N ASN A 531 -9.35 16.70 10.50
CA ASN A 531 -10.76 16.41 10.24
C ASN A 531 -10.98 15.25 9.25
N LEU A 532 -10.24 14.15 9.45
CA LEU A 532 -10.28 12.99 8.54
C LEU A 532 -11.60 12.23 8.70
N THR A 533 -12.17 11.81 7.57
CA THR A 533 -13.42 11.03 7.50
C THR A 533 -13.33 9.92 6.44
N GLY A 534 -14.24 8.94 6.50
CA GLY A 534 -14.29 7.82 5.55
C GLY A 534 -12.95 7.08 5.40
N ASP A 535 -12.62 6.70 4.17
CA ASP A 535 -11.39 5.96 3.83
C ASP A 535 -10.10 6.62 4.34
N ALA A 536 -10.04 7.96 4.44
CA ALA A 536 -8.85 8.66 4.90
C ALA A 536 -8.59 8.41 6.40
N ARG A 537 -9.67 8.33 7.20
CA ARG A 537 -9.62 7.96 8.62
C ARG A 537 -9.25 6.49 8.78
N GLU A 538 -9.86 5.60 7.99
CA GLU A 538 -9.65 4.14 8.10
C GLU A 538 -8.21 3.71 7.76
N LYS A 539 -7.49 4.52 6.99
CA LYS A 539 -6.08 4.30 6.64
C LYS A 539 -5.08 4.85 7.66
N ILE A 540 -5.54 5.53 8.72
CA ILE A 540 -4.66 5.97 9.80
C ILE A 540 -4.22 4.76 10.60
N ASP A 541 -2.98 4.35 10.33
CA ASP A 541 -2.34 3.20 10.95
C ASP A 541 -0.83 3.39 11.02
N PHE A 542 -0.27 3.56 12.22
CA PHE A 542 1.17 3.72 12.45
C PHE A 542 1.85 2.44 12.89
N SER A 543 3.15 2.30 12.58
CA SER A 543 3.91 1.10 12.97
C SER A 543 4.23 1.04 14.47
N GLU A 544 3.42 0.31 15.24
CA GLU A 544 3.79 -0.09 16.60
C GLU A 544 5.05 -0.96 16.65
N ASN A 545 5.26 -1.79 15.62
CA ASN A 545 6.38 -2.72 15.53
C ASN A 545 7.73 -1.98 15.54
N ASN A 546 7.82 -0.92 14.73
CA ASN A 546 9.05 -0.16 14.60
C ASN A 546 9.34 0.59 15.90
N MET A 547 8.34 1.26 16.47
CA MET A 547 8.47 1.93 17.76
C MET A 547 8.97 0.98 18.84
N GLN A 548 8.35 -0.19 18.93
CA GLN A 548 8.74 -1.23 19.88
C GLN A 548 10.21 -1.62 19.68
N ASN A 549 10.54 -2.19 18.52
CA ASN A 549 11.82 -2.83 18.29
C ASN A 549 13.00 -1.83 18.26
N ILE A 550 12.77 -0.58 17.85
CA ILE A 550 13.81 0.46 17.86
C ILE A 550 14.12 0.93 19.29
N MET A 551 13.13 0.87 20.20
CA MET A 551 13.33 1.24 21.60
C MET A 551 13.81 0.09 22.49
N LEU A 552 13.65 -1.16 22.06
CA LEU A 552 14.23 -2.30 22.75
C LEU A 552 15.76 -2.28 22.74
N ILE A 553 16.34 -2.97 23.70
CA ILE A 553 17.77 -3.07 23.93
C ILE A 553 18.52 -3.60 22.71
N TYR A 554 17.88 -4.39 21.85
CA TYR A 554 18.47 -4.97 20.64
C TYR A 554 18.68 -3.98 19.48
N SER A 555 18.25 -2.74 19.67
CA SER A 555 18.51 -1.62 18.76
C SER A 555 19.54 -0.68 19.38
N LYS A 556 20.49 -0.18 18.58
CA LYS A 556 21.47 0.81 19.04
C LYS A 556 20.85 2.14 19.49
N TYR A 557 19.58 2.37 19.18
CA TYR A 557 18.79 3.54 19.58
C TYR A 557 17.95 3.28 20.85
N GLY A 558 17.88 2.03 21.30
CA GLY A 558 17.00 1.63 22.38
C GLY A 558 17.50 2.03 23.76
N ASN A 559 16.78 1.55 24.76
CA ASN A 559 17.13 1.62 26.17
C ASN A 559 17.22 0.21 26.76
N GLY A 560 17.45 0.09 28.07
CA GLY A 560 17.65 -1.20 28.75
C GLY A 560 16.43 -2.13 28.81
N ILE A 561 15.45 -1.98 27.91
CA ILE A 561 14.19 -2.73 27.89
C ILE A 561 14.32 -3.92 26.93
N ILE A 562 14.08 -5.14 27.42
CA ILE A 562 14.18 -6.38 26.62
C ILE A 562 12.86 -6.69 25.91
N GLU A 563 11.76 -6.51 26.64
CA GLU A 563 10.37 -6.65 26.24
C GLU A 563 9.55 -5.83 27.24
N GLY A 564 8.35 -5.39 26.88
CA GLY A 564 7.66 -4.37 27.66
C GLY A 564 8.02 -2.97 27.21
N GLY A 565 7.62 -1.97 27.99
CA GLY A 565 8.03 -0.59 27.80
C GLY A 565 7.12 0.40 28.52
N ASP A 566 7.42 1.67 28.31
CA ASP A 566 6.68 2.76 28.92
C ASP A 566 6.38 3.89 27.94
N TYR A 567 5.49 4.81 28.36
CA TYR A 567 5.17 5.97 27.52
C TYR A 567 6.42 6.83 27.25
N SER A 568 7.42 6.82 28.13
CA SER A 568 8.63 7.66 28.02
C SER A 568 9.48 7.24 26.81
N SER A 569 9.56 5.93 26.57
CA SER A 569 10.21 5.31 25.42
C SER A 569 9.44 5.63 24.13
N ALA A 570 8.11 5.56 24.16
CA ALA A 570 7.27 5.89 23.00
C ALA A 570 7.38 7.36 22.60
N ILE A 571 7.30 8.29 23.56
CA ILE A 571 7.48 9.71 23.26
C ILE A 571 8.93 10.01 22.87
N GLY A 572 9.91 9.28 23.43
CA GLY A 572 11.32 9.33 23.02
C GLY A 572 11.48 9.03 21.53
N TYR A 573 10.88 7.92 21.07
CA TYR A 573 10.84 7.54 19.66
C TYR A 573 10.19 8.63 18.78
N LEU A 574 9.01 9.14 19.18
CA LEU A 574 8.27 10.16 18.43
C LEU A 574 9.02 11.50 18.34
N LEU A 575 9.54 12.00 19.46
CA LEU A 575 10.28 13.27 19.54
C LEU A 575 11.67 13.19 18.91
N SER A 576 12.20 11.99 18.75
CA SER A 576 13.45 11.73 18.05
C SER A 576 13.27 11.55 16.54
N TRP A 577 12.02 11.52 16.04
CA TRP A 577 11.66 11.39 14.62
C TRP A 577 12.09 10.04 13.99
N PHE A 578 11.94 8.93 14.73
CA PHE A 578 12.30 7.59 14.23
C PHE A 578 11.21 6.87 13.44
N GLY A 579 9.98 7.37 13.39
CA GLY A 579 9.00 6.78 12.48
C GLY A 579 7.54 6.80 12.90
N ALA A 580 6.97 7.98 13.11
CA ALA A 580 5.53 8.13 12.96
C ALA A 580 5.16 8.03 11.46
N PHE A 581 5.25 6.83 10.89
CA PHE A 581 4.89 6.49 9.51
C PHE A 581 3.88 5.33 9.46
N PRO A 582 3.24 5.10 8.30
CA PRO A 582 2.25 4.05 8.15
C PRO A 582 2.74 2.63 8.50
N GLY A 583 1.93 1.83 9.21
CA GLY A 583 2.25 0.45 9.61
C GLY A 583 2.61 -0.48 8.45
N ALA A 584 2.24 -0.15 7.22
CA ALA A 584 2.61 -0.89 6.02
C ALA A 584 4.13 -0.89 5.70
N TYR A 585 4.91 0.05 6.25
CA TYR A 585 6.37 0.06 6.09
C TYR A 585 7.07 -0.96 7.00
N ASP A 586 6.48 -1.25 8.16
CA ASP A 586 6.94 -2.27 9.10
C ASP A 586 5.74 -2.80 9.90
N THR A 587 5.18 -3.92 9.43
CA THR A 587 3.93 -4.51 9.96
C THR A 587 4.09 -5.03 11.39
N TYR A 588 3.02 -5.27 12.12
CA TYR A 588 3.15 -5.79 13.49
C TYR A 588 3.68 -7.24 13.54
N ASP A 589 4.67 -7.49 14.39
CA ASP A 589 5.25 -8.80 14.68
C ASP A 589 5.17 -9.11 16.18
N GLU A 590 4.39 -10.14 16.55
CA GLU A 590 4.20 -10.54 17.95
C GLU A 590 5.34 -11.43 18.51
N LEU A 591 6.27 -11.90 17.65
CA LEU A 591 7.43 -12.71 18.08
C LEU A 591 8.75 -11.98 17.88
N GLY A 592 8.95 -11.38 16.71
CA GLY A 592 10.20 -10.71 16.36
C GLY A 592 10.43 -9.44 17.17
N LYS A 593 11.71 -9.15 17.45
CA LYS A 593 12.15 -8.00 18.25
C LYS A 593 13.11 -7.07 17.51
N ILE A 594 13.33 -7.30 16.22
CA ILE A 594 14.27 -6.55 15.39
C ILE A 594 13.54 -5.93 14.19
N SER A 595 13.71 -4.62 14.05
CA SER A 595 13.21 -3.83 12.93
C SER A 595 14.34 -2.98 12.33
N PRO A 596 14.24 -2.60 11.05
CA PRO A 596 15.12 -1.60 10.47
C PRO A 596 14.81 -0.21 11.04
N ALA A 597 15.82 0.65 11.17
CA ALA A 597 15.60 2.06 11.48
C ALA A 597 15.21 2.80 10.19
N LEU A 598 13.92 3.08 10.00
CA LEU A 598 13.38 3.63 8.76
C LEU A 598 13.21 5.15 8.86
N THR A 599 13.43 5.82 7.73
CA THR A 599 12.94 7.18 7.48
C THR A 599 12.12 7.14 6.20
N THR A 600 10.95 7.75 6.21
CA THR A 600 9.99 7.66 5.09
C THR A 600 9.52 9.06 4.66
N PRO A 601 9.07 9.22 3.40
CA PRO A 601 8.43 10.46 2.97
C PRO A 601 7.12 10.80 3.71
N ASN A 602 6.59 9.87 4.50
CA ASN A 602 5.33 10.00 5.24
C ASN A 602 5.54 10.24 6.75
N ASP A 603 6.79 10.44 7.18
CA ASP A 603 7.12 10.62 8.60
C ASP A 603 6.46 11.89 9.16
N ILE A 604 5.79 11.75 10.29
CA ILE A 604 5.25 12.87 11.05
C ILE A 604 6.22 13.26 12.16
N HIS A 605 6.66 14.52 12.14
CA HIS A 605 7.59 15.04 13.13
C HIS A 605 6.84 15.63 14.31
N ILE A 606 6.79 14.85 15.41
CA ILE A 606 6.18 15.29 16.67
C ILE A 606 7.11 16.28 17.37
N GLN A 607 6.54 17.36 17.91
CA GLN A 607 7.27 18.50 18.47
C GLN A 607 6.85 18.87 19.89
N ASP A 608 5.63 18.54 20.31
CA ASP A 608 5.09 18.91 21.61
C ASP A 608 4.30 17.75 22.21
N ILE A 609 4.51 17.49 23.51
CA ILE A 609 3.85 16.41 24.26
C ILE A 609 3.37 16.97 25.60
N ILE A 610 2.11 16.73 25.97
CA ILE A 610 1.60 17.03 27.31
C ILE A 610 1.58 15.76 28.16
N ILE A 611 1.95 15.93 29.43
CA ILE A 611 1.93 14.88 30.46
C ILE A 611 1.01 15.37 31.58
N ILE A 612 0.08 14.51 32.03
CA ILE A 612 -0.95 14.85 33.01
C ILE A 612 -0.92 13.81 34.14
N HIS A 613 -0.95 14.28 35.39
CA HIS A 613 -1.20 13.42 36.54
C HIS A 613 -2.69 13.46 36.91
N ASN A 614 -3.23 12.32 37.35
CA ASN A 614 -4.55 12.29 37.96
C ASN A 614 -4.42 12.16 39.48
N ASP A 615 -5.05 13.07 40.21
CA ASP A 615 -5.18 13.00 41.67
C ASP A 615 -6.53 12.37 42.09
N LEU A 616 -7.29 11.81 41.14
CA LEU A 616 -8.66 11.29 41.23
C LEU A 616 -9.69 12.29 41.75
N SER A 617 -9.32 13.55 41.91
CA SER A 617 -10.26 14.58 42.31
C SER A 617 -11.14 14.98 41.13
N SER A 618 -12.27 15.62 41.41
CA SER A 618 -13.10 16.22 40.36
C SER A 618 -12.33 17.26 39.54
N GLU A 619 -11.33 17.93 40.13
CA GLU A 619 -10.44 18.86 39.43
C GLU A 619 -9.46 18.12 38.51
N GLY A 620 -8.85 17.04 38.98
CA GLY A 620 -8.00 16.15 38.19
C GLY A 620 -8.74 15.57 36.99
N ASN A 621 -9.95 15.04 37.21
CA ASN A 621 -10.82 14.56 36.14
C ASN A 621 -11.18 15.67 35.15
N SER A 622 -11.39 16.91 35.61
CA SER A 622 -11.66 18.04 34.73
C SER A 622 -10.47 18.39 33.83
N LYS A 623 -9.22 18.30 34.34
CA LYS A 623 -8.00 18.51 33.54
C LYS A 623 -7.84 17.44 32.45
N ILE A 624 -8.18 16.19 32.76
CA ILE A 624 -8.18 15.08 31.80
C ILE A 624 -9.23 15.32 30.72
N LYS A 625 -10.47 15.65 31.10
CA LYS A 625 -11.55 15.98 30.16
C LYS A 625 -11.16 17.14 29.23
N GLU A 626 -10.58 18.21 29.79
CA GLU A 626 -10.08 19.34 29.02
C GLU A 626 -9.02 18.91 28.00
N ALA A 627 -8.05 18.10 28.43
CA ALA A 627 -7.01 17.58 27.54
C ALA A 627 -7.58 16.66 26.44
N ILE A 628 -8.60 15.85 26.74
CA ILE A 628 -9.28 15.03 25.73
C ILE A 628 -9.94 15.93 24.67
N VAL A 629 -10.67 16.95 25.12
CA VAL A 629 -11.33 17.91 24.23
C VAL A 629 -10.32 18.75 23.45
N LYS A 630 -9.12 19.03 23.97
CA LYS A 630 -8.07 19.79 23.27
C LYS A 630 -7.25 18.93 22.30
N TYR A 631 -6.84 17.74 22.70
CA TYR A 631 -5.79 16.98 22.01
C TYR A 631 -6.25 15.64 21.41
N GLY A 632 -7.46 15.18 21.71
CA GLY A 632 -7.95 13.87 21.27
C GLY A 632 -7.77 12.84 22.38
N SER A 633 -7.36 11.62 22.05
CA SER A 633 -7.15 10.57 23.05
C SER A 633 -5.91 10.81 23.93
N LEU A 634 -5.90 10.26 25.13
CA LEU A 634 -4.76 10.26 26.05
C LEU A 634 -4.30 8.83 26.34
N ALA A 635 -3.01 8.55 26.20
CA ALA A 635 -2.46 7.27 26.63
C ALA A 635 -2.40 7.22 28.16
N ALA A 636 -2.86 6.15 28.80
CA ALA A 636 -2.89 6.03 30.26
C ALA A 636 -2.65 4.59 30.73
N TYR A 637 -2.07 4.43 31.92
CA TYR A 637 -1.87 3.12 32.54
C TYR A 637 -3.12 2.67 33.28
N ILE A 638 -3.45 1.40 33.11
CA ILE A 638 -4.41 0.68 33.95
C ILE A 638 -3.78 -0.62 34.45
N LEU A 639 -4.35 -1.19 35.51
CA LEU A 639 -4.06 -2.57 35.89
C LEU A 639 -5.05 -3.48 35.17
N SER A 640 -4.63 -4.00 34.01
CA SER A 640 -5.36 -5.10 33.39
C SER A 640 -5.09 -6.40 34.15
N LYS A 641 -6.14 -6.94 34.75
CA LYS A 641 -6.17 -8.30 35.26
C LYS A 641 -7.48 -9.00 34.87
N ALA A 642 -7.91 -8.91 33.61
CA ALA A 642 -9.13 -9.62 33.19
C ALA A 642 -9.06 -11.13 33.53
N THR A 643 -7.87 -11.72 33.53
CA THR A 643 -7.56 -13.07 34.05
C THR A 643 -6.22 -13.07 34.78
N SER A 644 -6.09 -13.86 35.87
CA SER A 644 -4.77 -14.19 36.42
C SER A 644 -3.99 -15.09 35.44
N ASP A 645 -2.68 -15.22 35.64
CA ASP A 645 -1.83 -16.18 34.89
C ASP A 645 -2.31 -17.65 35.04
N GLU A 646 -3.24 -17.91 35.95
CA GLU A 646 -3.89 -19.21 36.21
C GLU A 646 -5.34 -19.28 35.69
N GLY A 647 -5.79 -18.31 34.89
CA GLY A 647 -7.11 -18.32 34.26
C GLY A 647 -8.30 -18.01 35.18
N ALA A 648 -8.09 -17.46 36.38
CA ALA A 648 -9.18 -17.01 37.26
C ALA A 648 -9.53 -15.53 37.00
N PRO A 649 -10.83 -15.14 36.94
CA PRO A 649 -11.21 -13.73 36.86
C PRO A 649 -10.70 -12.99 38.11
N THR A 650 -9.98 -11.89 37.95
CA THR A 650 -9.41 -11.20 39.13
C THR A 650 -10.39 -10.28 39.86
N GLY A 651 -11.68 -10.37 39.56
CA GLY A 651 -12.75 -9.71 40.30
C GLY A 651 -12.92 -8.20 40.04
N TYR A 652 -12.11 -7.60 39.15
CA TYR A 652 -12.18 -6.16 38.85
C TYR A 652 -12.90 -5.82 37.53
N TYR A 653 -12.91 -6.73 36.56
CA TYR A 653 -13.54 -6.54 35.24
C TYR A 653 -14.88 -7.27 35.14
N ASN A 654 -15.94 -6.55 34.79
CA ASN A 654 -17.25 -7.11 34.50
C ASN A 654 -17.40 -7.40 33.00
N GLU A 655 -17.41 -8.68 32.62
CA GLU A 655 -17.57 -9.11 31.22
C GLU A 655 -18.98 -8.80 30.66
N GLU A 656 -20.02 -8.72 31.49
CA GLU A 656 -21.39 -8.45 31.02
C GLU A 656 -21.57 -7.00 30.55
N THR A 657 -20.87 -6.07 31.19
CA THR A 657 -21.00 -4.62 30.95
C THR A 657 -19.73 -3.99 30.36
N ASN A 658 -18.66 -4.78 30.23
CA ASN A 658 -17.31 -4.36 29.81
C ASN A 658 -16.75 -3.22 30.67
N ALA A 659 -16.86 -3.35 32.01
CA ALA A 659 -16.56 -2.29 32.96
C ALA A 659 -15.52 -2.73 34.01
N GLU A 660 -14.50 -1.92 34.26
CA GLU A 660 -13.44 -2.18 35.23
C GLU A 660 -13.40 -1.13 36.35
N TYR A 661 -13.22 -1.63 37.58
CA TYR A 661 -12.88 -0.79 38.72
C TYR A 661 -11.93 -1.49 39.68
N VAL A 662 -10.68 -1.03 39.72
CA VAL A 662 -9.68 -1.42 40.71
C VAL A 662 -9.78 -0.50 41.92
N ASN A 663 -10.32 -1.00 43.02
CA ASN A 663 -10.56 -0.23 44.25
C ASN A 663 -9.32 -0.07 45.15
N ILE A 664 -8.12 -0.38 44.64
CA ILE A 664 -6.85 -0.26 45.33
C ILE A 664 -5.86 0.61 44.53
N THR A 665 -5.08 1.39 45.25
CA THR A 665 -3.98 2.20 44.72
C THR A 665 -2.78 1.27 44.43
N THR A 666 -2.52 0.98 43.15
CA THR A 666 -1.42 0.12 42.68
C THR A 666 -0.94 0.52 41.28
N SER A 667 0.32 0.22 40.95
CA SER A 667 0.87 0.48 39.61
C SER A 667 0.12 -0.28 38.51
N GLY A 668 -0.19 0.40 37.41
CA GLY A 668 -0.69 -0.24 36.19
C GLY A 668 0.36 -1.11 35.48
N ASN A 669 -0.11 -2.12 34.73
CA ASN A 669 0.71 -3.05 33.93
C ASN A 669 0.37 -2.99 32.42
N HIS A 670 -0.62 -2.19 32.04
CA HIS A 670 -1.14 -2.12 30.67
C HIS A 670 -1.39 -0.66 30.28
N LEU A 671 -0.93 -0.25 29.09
CA LEU A 671 -1.14 1.10 28.58
C LEU A 671 -2.25 1.10 27.53
N ILE A 672 -3.25 1.96 27.72
CA ILE A 672 -4.44 2.07 26.88
C ILE A 672 -4.60 3.50 26.35
N SER A 673 -5.64 3.75 25.55
CA SER A 673 -6.01 5.09 25.10
C SER A 673 -7.38 5.51 25.66
N ILE A 674 -7.44 6.58 26.46
CA ILE A 674 -8.70 7.17 26.96
C ILE A 674 -9.31 8.02 25.86
N VAL A 675 -10.43 7.54 25.31
CA VAL A 675 -11.11 8.11 24.14
C VAL A 675 -12.40 8.84 24.50
N GLY A 676 -12.65 9.12 25.77
CA GLY A 676 -13.85 9.82 26.19
C GLY A 676 -14.24 9.55 27.63
N TRP A 677 -15.45 9.99 27.98
CA TRP A 677 -16.03 9.79 29.30
C TRP A 677 -17.56 9.84 29.27
N ASP A 678 -18.18 9.30 30.32
CA ASP A 678 -19.60 9.44 30.63
C ASP A 678 -19.78 9.62 32.14
N ASP A 679 -20.19 10.82 32.57
CA ASP A 679 -20.43 11.20 33.97
C ASP A 679 -21.61 10.42 34.60
N ASN A 680 -22.51 9.89 33.78
CA ASN A 680 -23.71 9.18 34.25
C ASN A 680 -23.58 7.66 34.09
N TYR A 681 -22.39 7.15 33.77
CA TYR A 681 -22.17 5.71 33.70
C TYR A 681 -22.38 5.09 35.09
N SER A 682 -23.40 4.24 35.22
CA SER A 682 -23.84 3.73 36.51
C SER A 682 -22.74 2.94 37.21
N LYS A 683 -22.51 3.25 38.48
CA LYS A 683 -21.65 2.47 39.38
C LYS A 683 -22.08 1.01 39.54
N ASP A 684 -23.34 0.69 39.24
CA ASP A 684 -23.88 -0.68 39.34
C ASP A 684 -23.42 -1.57 38.18
N ASN A 685 -22.80 -1.00 37.14
CA ASN A 685 -22.23 -1.77 36.03
C ASN A 685 -20.91 -2.47 36.40
N PHE A 686 -20.25 -2.10 37.51
CA PHE A 686 -18.96 -2.66 37.91
C PHE A 686 -19.15 -3.84 38.89
N LEU A 687 -18.23 -4.82 38.88
CA LEU A 687 -18.25 -5.93 39.85
C LEU A 687 -18.07 -5.45 41.30
N ILE A 688 -17.17 -4.49 41.49
CA ILE A 688 -16.99 -3.76 42.74
C ILE A 688 -17.67 -2.40 42.56
N THR A 689 -18.59 -2.03 43.43
CA THR A 689 -19.29 -0.73 43.31
C THR A 689 -18.35 0.44 43.64
N PRO A 690 -18.05 1.36 42.70
CA PRO A 690 -17.27 2.55 42.99
C PRO A 690 -18.02 3.57 43.86
N PRO A 691 -17.31 4.56 44.43
CA PRO A 691 -17.90 5.60 45.29
C PRO A 691 -19.03 6.41 44.65
N GLY A 692 -19.03 6.55 43.32
CA GLY A 692 -20.04 7.29 42.56
C GLY A 692 -20.12 6.81 41.12
N ASP A 693 -21.09 7.35 40.38
CA ASP A 693 -21.20 7.16 38.94
C ASP A 693 -20.04 7.87 38.21
N GLY A 694 -19.83 7.49 36.96
CA GLY A 694 -18.86 8.14 36.08
C GLY A 694 -17.71 7.21 35.67
N ALA A 695 -17.45 7.17 34.37
CA ALA A 695 -16.41 6.33 33.80
C ALA A 695 -15.69 6.99 32.61
N TRP A 696 -14.43 6.62 32.44
CA TRP A 696 -13.64 6.82 31.24
C TRP A 696 -14.03 5.78 30.18
N ILE A 697 -14.05 6.18 28.92
CA ILE A 697 -14.19 5.28 27.78
C ILE A 697 -12.79 4.99 27.26
N VAL A 698 -12.43 3.72 27.19
CA VAL A 698 -11.06 3.28 26.91
C VAL A 698 -11.03 2.41 25.66
N LYS A 699 -10.06 2.70 24.78
CA LYS A 699 -9.67 1.87 23.64
C LYS A 699 -8.52 0.96 24.04
N ASN A 700 -8.70 -0.35 23.85
CA ASN A 700 -7.72 -1.38 24.17
C ASN A 700 -6.93 -1.83 22.92
N SER A 701 -6.00 -2.77 23.09
CA SER A 701 -5.09 -3.32 22.08
C SER A 701 -5.14 -4.85 22.00
N TRP A 702 -6.27 -5.48 22.32
CA TRP A 702 -6.47 -6.94 22.25
C TRP A 702 -7.42 -7.37 21.11
N GLY A 703 -7.59 -6.50 20.11
CA GLY A 703 -8.44 -6.74 18.95
C GLY A 703 -9.90 -6.34 19.16
N SER A 704 -10.64 -6.24 18.05
CA SER A 704 -12.05 -5.86 18.04
C SER A 704 -12.99 -6.91 18.58
N GLU A 705 -12.56 -8.17 18.67
CA GLU A 705 -13.38 -9.28 19.20
C GLU A 705 -13.40 -9.33 20.73
N TRP A 706 -12.57 -8.53 21.41
CA TRP A 706 -12.52 -8.46 22.87
C TRP A 706 -13.35 -7.30 23.41
N GLY A 707 -14.03 -7.48 24.54
CA GLY A 707 -14.80 -6.42 25.21
C GLY A 707 -15.96 -5.86 24.37
N ASP A 708 -16.24 -4.56 24.50
CA ASP A 708 -17.20 -3.86 23.63
C ASP A 708 -16.52 -3.40 22.33
N ASN A 709 -16.35 -4.32 21.38
CA ASN A 709 -15.69 -4.06 20.09
C ASN A 709 -14.25 -3.52 20.24
N GLY A 710 -13.52 -3.98 21.26
CA GLY A 710 -12.18 -3.52 21.63
C GLY A 710 -12.15 -2.36 22.62
N TYR A 711 -13.29 -1.98 23.19
CA TYR A 711 -13.43 -0.90 24.17
C TYR A 711 -13.95 -1.41 25.51
N MET A 712 -13.75 -0.59 26.55
CA MET A 712 -14.27 -0.83 27.90
C MET A 712 -14.51 0.50 28.64
N TYR A 713 -15.23 0.42 29.76
CA TYR A 713 -15.39 1.53 30.70
C TYR A 713 -14.48 1.33 31.91
N VAL A 714 -13.77 2.37 32.33
CA VAL A 714 -12.95 2.36 33.55
C VAL A 714 -13.49 3.42 34.50
N SER A 715 -13.79 3.06 35.74
CA SER A 715 -14.32 3.99 36.75
C SER A 715 -13.44 5.22 36.92
N TYR A 716 -14.04 6.40 37.15
CA TYR A 716 -13.30 7.61 37.55
C TYR A 716 -12.48 7.45 38.83
N TYR A 717 -12.85 6.48 39.66
CA TYR A 717 -12.27 6.24 40.96
C TYR A 717 -11.17 5.18 40.92
N ASP A 718 -10.84 4.66 39.73
CA ASP A 718 -9.88 3.58 39.58
C ASP A 718 -8.52 3.96 40.18
N GLY A 719 -8.08 3.16 41.15
CA GLY A 719 -6.88 3.43 41.95
C GLY A 719 -5.59 3.34 41.15
N THR A 720 -5.59 2.76 39.94
CA THR A 720 -4.39 2.67 39.08
C THR A 720 -4.13 3.96 38.32
N LEU A 721 -5.18 4.77 38.10
CA LEU A 721 -5.04 6.07 37.47
C LEU A 721 -4.43 7.10 38.44
N SER A 722 -4.40 6.80 39.75
CA SER A 722 -3.99 7.72 40.82
C SER A 722 -2.56 7.54 41.33
N THR A 723 -1.79 6.62 40.74
CA THR A 723 -0.57 6.09 41.38
C THR A 723 0.71 6.61 40.74
N ASN A 724 1.69 6.95 41.58
CA ASN A 724 3.08 7.35 41.26
C ASN A 724 3.23 8.60 40.35
N PRO A 725 4.06 9.61 40.69
CA PRO A 725 4.51 10.60 39.69
C PRO A 725 5.05 9.99 38.39
N ASP A 726 5.45 8.72 38.36
CA ASP A 726 5.92 8.06 37.14
C ASP A 726 4.81 7.44 36.26
N GLN A 727 3.54 7.38 36.71
CA GLN A 727 2.42 6.90 35.86
C GLN A 727 1.51 8.06 35.47
N CYS A 728 1.85 8.67 34.35
CA CYS A 728 1.14 9.81 33.81
C CYS A 728 0.27 9.42 32.62
N MET A 729 -0.64 10.32 32.28
CA MET A 729 -1.35 10.30 31.01
C MET A 729 -0.60 11.15 29.97
N VAL A 730 -0.53 10.68 28.74
CA VAL A 730 0.21 11.35 27.66
C VAL A 730 -0.72 11.77 26.53
N GLY A 731 -0.64 13.03 26.13
CA GLY A 731 -1.32 13.59 24.96
C GLY A 731 -0.36 14.16 23.93
N ILE A 732 -0.72 14.05 22.65
CA ILE A 732 0.08 14.56 21.53
C ILE A 732 -0.45 15.93 21.11
N ILE A 733 0.42 16.93 21.01
CA ILE A 733 0.05 18.28 20.57
C ILE A 733 0.53 18.51 19.13
N LEU A 734 -0.40 18.76 18.21
CA LEU A 734 -0.13 18.99 16.78
C LEU A 734 -0.41 20.42 16.31
N GLY A 735 -0.65 21.36 17.23
CA GLY A 735 -1.10 22.72 16.91
C GLY A 735 -0.05 23.65 16.31
N ASN A 736 1.21 23.23 16.15
CA ASN A 736 2.32 24.15 15.89
C ASN A 736 3.49 23.58 15.06
N THR A 737 3.20 22.89 13.95
CA THR A 737 4.22 22.14 13.20
C THR A 737 5.02 23.03 12.24
N ILE A 738 6.10 23.65 12.72
CA ILE A 738 7.13 24.17 11.80
C ILE A 738 7.83 22.97 11.16
N GLN A 739 8.05 23.01 9.85
CA GLN A 739 8.72 21.94 9.12
C GLN A 739 10.24 22.11 9.19
N TYR A 740 10.83 21.71 10.33
CA TYR A 740 12.26 21.73 10.57
C TYR A 740 12.99 20.65 9.75
N ASN A 741 14.18 20.92 9.22
CA ASN A 741 14.93 19.96 8.37
C ASN A 741 15.87 19.03 9.15
N LYS A 742 16.31 19.43 10.35
CA LYS A 742 17.15 18.60 11.22
C LYS A 742 16.75 18.72 12.68
N ASN A 743 16.99 17.64 13.41
CA ASN A 743 16.83 17.51 14.84
C ASN A 743 18.14 16.99 15.45
N TYR A 744 18.96 17.88 15.99
CA TYR A 744 20.17 17.52 16.74
C TYR A 744 19.78 17.11 18.15
N GLN A 745 20.26 15.96 18.60
CA GLN A 745 19.78 15.32 19.83
C GLN A 745 20.75 14.28 20.34
N TYR A 746 20.68 13.97 21.62
CA TYR A 746 21.38 12.82 22.22
C TYR A 746 20.43 11.94 23.03
N ASP A 747 19.31 12.48 23.50
CA ASP A 747 18.27 11.83 24.30
C ASP A 747 17.28 11.03 23.43
N ILE A 748 17.81 10.10 22.64
CA ILE A 748 17.01 9.31 21.67
C ILE A 748 15.93 8.49 22.36
N SER A 749 16.29 7.82 23.45
CA SER A 749 15.37 6.97 24.22
C SER A 749 14.38 7.77 25.09
N GLY A 750 14.40 9.10 25.00
CA GLY A 750 13.52 9.97 25.78
C GLY A 750 14.02 10.26 27.19
N ILE A 751 13.15 10.91 27.98
CA ILE A 751 13.42 11.27 29.37
C ILE A 751 13.29 10.03 30.26
N SER A 752 14.25 9.83 31.15
CA SER A 752 14.17 8.80 32.20
C SER A 752 13.72 9.39 33.53
N LYS A 753 14.22 10.58 33.89
CA LYS A 753 13.82 11.29 35.11
C LYS A 753 14.15 12.78 35.09
N PHE A 754 13.66 13.49 36.11
CA PHE A 754 14.11 14.83 36.45
C PHE A 754 15.10 14.79 37.62
N ILE A 755 16.19 15.56 37.52
CA ILE A 755 17.05 15.90 38.64
C ILE A 755 16.62 17.27 39.17
N ASP A 756 16.10 17.32 40.40
CA ASP A 756 15.63 18.53 41.08
C ASP A 756 16.22 18.58 42.51
N ASP A 757 16.93 19.66 42.83
CA ASP A 757 17.49 19.92 44.17
C ASP A 757 16.82 21.14 44.86
N GLY A 758 15.68 21.60 44.32
CA GLY A 758 14.92 22.76 44.79
C GLY A 758 15.53 24.11 44.40
N ARG A 759 16.55 24.14 43.52
CA ARG A 759 17.22 25.36 43.08
C ARG A 759 17.14 25.53 41.57
N GLN A 760 17.46 26.74 41.13
CA GLN A 760 17.66 26.98 39.71
C GLN A 760 18.93 26.24 39.25
N VAL A 761 18.76 25.39 38.24
CA VAL A 761 19.80 24.55 37.64
C VAL A 761 20.02 24.95 36.19
N TYR A 762 21.23 24.73 35.69
CA TYR A 762 21.54 24.93 34.28
C TYR A 762 22.25 23.70 33.71
N TYR A 763 21.83 23.30 32.51
CA TYR A 763 22.32 22.11 31.83
C TYR A 763 22.63 22.42 30.37
N THR A 764 23.56 21.69 29.76
CA THR A 764 24.09 22.02 28.43
C THR A 764 24.41 20.80 27.61
N ASN A 765 24.05 20.83 26.33
CA ASN A 765 24.54 19.89 25.33
C ASN A 765 25.41 20.64 24.31
N ASN A 766 26.51 20.02 23.90
CA ASN A 766 27.43 20.48 22.87
C ASN A 766 27.20 19.68 21.59
N PHE A 767 27.18 20.36 20.45
CA PHE A 767 26.95 19.77 19.14
C PHE A 767 27.97 20.30 18.13
N ILE A 768 28.09 19.57 17.01
CA ILE A 768 28.81 20.01 15.81
C ILE A 768 27.79 20.05 14.67
N SER A 769 27.71 21.18 14.00
CA SER A 769 26.81 21.35 12.85
C SER A 769 27.33 20.58 11.64
N ILE A 770 26.41 20.01 10.86
CA ILE A 770 26.75 19.17 9.69
C ILE A 770 26.56 19.89 8.35
N ASP A 771 25.84 21.03 8.36
CA ASP A 771 25.54 21.88 7.21
C ASP A 771 25.38 23.35 7.63
N ASP A 772 25.27 24.24 6.63
CA ASP A 772 24.89 25.64 6.80
C ASP A 772 23.37 25.74 7.06
N ASP A 773 22.98 26.05 8.29
CA ASP A 773 21.60 26.01 8.77
C ASP A 773 21.30 27.22 9.68
N MET A 774 20.04 27.36 10.09
CA MET A 774 19.62 28.29 11.13
C MET A 774 18.95 27.52 12.27
N ILE A 775 19.45 27.67 13.50
CA ILE A 775 18.79 27.17 14.70
C ILE A 775 17.50 27.98 14.89
N ALA A 776 16.36 27.30 14.87
CA ALA A 776 15.04 27.92 14.87
C ALA A 776 14.20 27.57 16.12
N ALA A 777 14.50 26.45 16.77
CA ALA A 777 13.91 26.09 18.06
C ALA A 777 14.82 25.21 18.91
N VAL A 778 14.53 25.18 20.21
CA VAL A 778 15.17 24.30 21.20
C VAL A 778 14.08 23.51 21.92
N GLY A 779 14.21 22.20 21.98
CA GLY A 779 13.27 21.33 22.65
C GLY A 779 13.78 20.81 23.99
N THR A 780 12.95 20.81 25.03
CA THR A 780 13.27 20.22 26.34
C THR A 780 11.99 19.87 27.12
N TYR A 781 12.13 19.11 28.21
CA TYR A 781 11.03 18.80 29.12
C TYR A 781 10.99 19.79 30.29
N PHE A 782 9.77 20.16 30.71
CA PHE A 782 9.51 20.85 31.96
C PHE A 782 8.73 19.92 32.89
N ASN A 783 8.97 20.01 34.20
CA ASN A 783 8.34 19.16 35.21
C ASN A 783 6.97 19.66 35.73
N GLN A 784 6.56 20.86 35.32
CA GLN A 784 5.25 21.44 35.65
C GLN A 784 4.93 22.62 34.72
N GLU A 785 3.68 23.07 34.76
CA GLU A 785 3.27 24.35 34.17
C GLU A 785 3.91 25.53 34.92
N GLY A 786 4.24 26.59 34.18
CA GLY A 786 4.60 27.88 34.74
C GLY A 786 6.05 28.03 35.18
N VAL A 787 6.93 27.11 34.80
CA VAL A 787 8.37 27.17 35.07
C VAL A 787 9.02 28.28 34.25
N ASN A 788 9.69 29.23 34.90
CA ASN A 788 10.50 30.23 34.21
C ASN A 788 11.80 29.59 33.72
N TYR A 789 12.12 29.80 32.44
CA TYR A 789 13.33 29.26 31.84
C TYR A 789 14.13 30.31 31.07
N THR A 790 15.41 30.01 30.81
CA THR A 790 16.27 30.77 29.90
C THR A 790 17.00 29.81 28.97
N VAL A 791 16.93 30.07 27.67
CA VAL A 791 17.72 29.38 26.64
C VAL A 791 18.87 30.30 26.23
N GLN A 792 20.11 29.80 26.30
CA GLN A 792 21.32 30.49 25.83
C GLN A 792 22.01 29.65 24.76
N ILE A 793 22.34 30.28 23.64
CA ILE A 793 23.00 29.63 22.50
C ILE A 793 24.40 30.20 22.35
N LYS A 794 25.40 29.31 22.31
CA LYS A 794 26.78 29.65 21.97
C LYS A 794 27.16 29.04 20.64
N VAL A 795 27.86 29.80 19.81
CA VAL A 795 28.48 29.33 18.56
C VAL A 795 29.96 29.66 18.62
N ASN A 796 30.80 28.66 18.39
CA ASN A 796 32.26 28.73 18.48
C ASN A 796 32.74 29.38 19.79
N GLY A 797 32.11 28.98 20.91
CA GLY A 797 32.41 29.44 22.26
C GLY A 797 31.81 30.79 22.66
N ASN A 798 31.23 31.56 21.73
CA ASN A 798 30.67 32.89 21.99
C ASN A 798 29.15 32.83 22.18
N ILE A 799 28.62 33.52 23.19
CA ILE A 799 27.16 33.68 23.35
C ILE A 799 26.65 34.56 22.22
N VAL A 800 25.77 34.02 21.38
CA VAL A 800 25.19 34.72 20.22
C VAL A 800 23.72 35.05 20.42
N TYR A 801 23.02 34.31 21.30
CA TYR A 801 21.59 34.50 21.54
C TYR A 801 21.19 34.09 22.97
N THR A 802 20.17 34.74 23.52
CA THR A 802 19.56 34.38 24.81
C THR A 802 18.08 34.77 24.80
N GLN A 803 17.21 33.86 25.22
CA GLN A 803 15.76 34.06 25.30
C GLN A 803 15.22 33.55 26.63
N LYS A 804 14.20 34.23 27.16
CA LYS A 804 13.51 33.83 28.40
C LYS A 804 12.06 33.49 28.09
N GLY A 805 11.48 32.57 28.84
CA GLY A 805 10.08 32.20 28.70
C GLY A 805 9.54 31.52 29.95
N LYS A 806 8.30 31.03 29.83
CA LYS A 806 7.59 30.31 30.89
C LYS A 806 6.92 29.06 30.29
N SER A 807 7.06 27.90 30.92
CA SER A 807 6.46 26.65 30.43
C SER A 807 4.93 26.72 30.47
N ARG A 808 4.27 26.20 29.42
CA ARG A 808 2.80 26.23 29.27
C ARG A 808 2.06 25.03 29.88
N TYR A 809 2.77 23.94 30.13
CA TYR A 809 2.22 22.68 30.63
C TYR A 809 3.37 21.78 31.13
N TYR A 810 3.02 20.73 31.87
CA TYR A 810 3.95 19.64 32.19
C TYR A 810 4.17 18.75 30.95
N GLY A 811 5.43 18.50 30.56
CA GLY A 811 5.75 17.69 29.37
C GLY A 811 6.86 18.28 28.51
N TYR A 812 6.87 17.93 27.23
CA TYR A 812 7.88 18.35 26.25
C TYR A 812 7.44 19.60 25.48
N HIS A 813 8.34 20.56 25.34
CA HIS A 813 8.11 21.81 24.63
C HIS A 813 9.15 22.03 23.55
N THR A 814 8.72 22.30 22.33
CA THR A 814 9.56 22.92 21.30
C THR A 814 9.50 24.44 21.43
N ILE A 815 10.53 25.01 22.06
CA ILE A 815 10.66 26.45 22.29
C ILE A 815 11.13 27.12 21.01
N LYS A 816 10.21 27.78 20.31
CA LYS A 816 10.54 28.62 19.16
C LYS A 816 11.40 29.80 19.57
N LEU A 817 12.45 30.06 18.80
CA LEU A 817 13.29 31.22 19.01
C LEU A 817 12.67 32.46 18.38
N ASP A 818 12.62 33.58 19.11
CA ASP A 818 12.15 34.88 18.59
C ASP A 818 13.06 35.40 17.46
N LYS A 819 14.30 34.91 17.40
CA LYS A 819 15.26 35.15 16.34
C LYS A 819 16.06 33.88 16.06
N TYR A 820 16.13 33.48 14.80
CA TYR A 820 16.94 32.34 14.38
C TYR A 820 18.44 32.64 14.42
N VAL A 821 19.25 31.62 14.70
CA VAL A 821 20.70 31.72 14.85
C VAL A 821 21.39 30.96 13.73
N SER A 822 22.09 31.65 12.83
CA SER A 822 22.86 31.02 11.76
C SER A 822 24.06 30.24 12.31
N ILE A 823 24.25 29.04 11.78
CA ILE A 823 25.41 28.17 11.98
C ILE A 823 25.94 27.75 10.61
N LYS A 824 27.26 27.61 10.48
CA LYS A 824 27.91 27.06 9.29
C LYS A 824 28.35 25.64 9.57
N LYS A 825 28.40 24.81 8.54
CA LYS A 825 28.98 23.46 8.63
C LYS A 825 30.29 23.46 9.42
N ASP A 826 30.44 22.48 10.31
CA ASP A 826 31.56 22.28 11.21
C ASP A 826 31.66 23.31 12.37
N ASP A 827 30.74 24.28 12.48
CA ASP A 827 30.66 25.13 13.67
C ASP A 827 30.33 24.27 14.90
N SER A 828 31.07 24.51 15.98
CA SER A 828 30.72 24.01 17.31
C SER A 828 29.65 24.90 17.93
N PHE A 829 28.58 24.33 18.45
CA PHE A 829 27.55 25.10 19.13
C PHE A 829 27.07 24.39 20.39
N SER A 830 26.55 25.16 21.35
CA SER A 830 25.99 24.60 22.57
C SER A 830 24.75 25.34 23.02
N ILE A 831 23.85 24.58 23.62
CA ILE A 831 22.58 25.06 24.15
C ILE A 831 22.61 24.90 25.65
N THR A 832 22.54 26.00 26.38
CA THR A 832 22.38 26.01 27.83
C THR A 832 20.96 26.37 28.18
N ILE A 833 20.27 25.50 28.94
CA ILE A 833 18.95 25.79 29.49
C ILE A 833 19.08 25.98 30.98
N THR A 834 18.52 27.08 31.48
CA THR A 834 18.35 27.34 32.91
C THR A 834 16.89 27.12 33.28
N SER A 835 16.61 26.25 34.25
CA SER A 835 15.26 25.83 34.68
C SER A 835 15.22 25.50 36.18
N ASN A 836 14.10 24.98 36.70
CA ASN A 836 13.96 24.46 38.06
C ASN A 836 14.43 23.00 38.21
N ALA A 837 14.43 22.22 37.13
CA ALA A 837 14.87 20.82 37.13
C ALA A 837 15.61 20.49 35.83
N VAL A 838 16.43 19.44 35.85
CA VAL A 838 17.15 18.92 34.68
C VAL A 838 16.50 17.62 34.20
N PRO A 839 15.87 17.58 33.01
CA PRO A 839 15.45 16.33 32.41
C PRO A 839 16.67 15.58 31.88
N VAL A 840 16.81 14.32 32.26
CA VAL A 840 17.93 13.46 31.85
C VAL A 840 17.45 12.16 31.22
N SER A 841 18.20 11.70 30.23
CA SER A 841 18.13 10.38 29.66
C SER A 841 19.31 9.56 30.19
N GLU A 842 19.03 8.38 30.76
CA GLU A 842 20.02 7.55 31.46
C GLU A 842 20.22 6.22 30.76
N SER A 843 21.48 5.79 30.69
CA SER A 843 21.86 4.46 30.18
C SER A 843 21.24 4.05 28.83
N PRO A 844 21.12 4.95 27.83
CA PRO A 844 20.67 4.54 26.51
C PRO A 844 21.74 3.68 25.84
N ARG A 845 21.34 2.97 24.80
CA ARG A 845 22.27 2.19 23.97
C ARG A 845 23.15 3.03 23.06
N ALA A 846 22.70 4.24 22.74
CA ALA A 846 23.49 5.19 21.98
C ALA A 846 24.73 5.60 22.80
N HIS A 847 25.90 5.53 22.17
CA HIS A 847 27.15 5.99 22.76
C HIS A 847 27.29 7.50 22.66
N TYR A 848 28.06 8.10 23.57
CA TYR A 848 28.35 9.54 23.58
C TYR A 848 29.83 9.81 23.74
N GLN A 849 30.29 10.90 23.11
CA GLN A 849 31.62 11.41 23.40
C GLN A 849 31.65 12.06 24.80
N LYS A 850 32.76 11.91 25.51
CA LYS A 850 32.98 12.66 26.77
C LYS A 850 32.94 14.17 26.52
N GLY A 851 32.29 14.93 27.39
CA GLY A 851 32.11 16.38 27.23
C GLY A 851 30.97 16.76 26.29
N THR A 852 30.02 15.86 26.07
CA THR A 852 28.83 16.13 25.25
C THR A 852 27.75 16.84 26.05
N SER A 853 27.50 16.42 27.29
CA SER A 853 26.38 16.91 28.09
C SER A 853 26.81 17.26 29.52
N PHE A 854 26.25 18.31 30.10
CA PHE A 854 26.64 18.84 31.41
C PHE A 854 25.44 19.26 32.25
N ILE A 855 25.57 19.07 33.56
CA ILE A 855 24.80 19.79 34.58
C ILE A 855 25.77 20.67 35.39
N GLY A 856 25.58 21.98 35.37
CA GLY A 856 26.57 22.89 35.93
C GLY A 856 27.92 22.78 35.21
N LYS A 857 28.93 22.30 35.94
CA LYS A 857 30.26 21.94 35.39
C LYS A 857 30.51 20.43 35.34
N LYS A 858 29.56 19.62 35.81
CA LYS A 858 29.68 18.16 35.87
C LYS A 858 29.32 17.59 34.50
N ASP A 859 30.24 16.83 33.93
CA ASP A 859 30.04 16.08 32.68
C ASP A 859 29.10 14.89 32.95
N LEU A 860 27.92 14.94 32.35
CA LEU A 860 26.92 13.88 32.41
C LEU A 860 27.31 12.71 31.49
N SER A 861 27.85 12.99 30.30
CA SER A 861 28.15 11.95 29.32
C SER A 861 29.29 11.02 29.77
N ALA A 862 30.15 11.50 30.68
CA ALA A 862 31.13 10.66 31.38
C ALA A 862 30.53 9.50 32.20
N ASN A 863 29.23 9.54 32.52
CA ASN A 863 28.52 8.46 33.23
C ASN A 863 27.47 7.76 32.33
N ASN A 864 27.43 8.03 31.03
CA ASN A 864 26.36 7.61 30.11
C ASN A 864 24.98 8.25 30.37
N PHE A 865 24.98 9.54 30.75
CA PHE A 865 23.78 10.36 30.94
C PHE A 865 23.85 11.53 29.97
N VAL A 866 22.71 11.96 29.46
CA VAL A 866 22.60 13.20 28.68
C VAL A 866 21.39 13.99 29.13
N ALA A 867 21.52 15.31 29.15
CA ALA A 867 20.37 16.18 29.35
C ALA A 867 19.47 16.14 28.11
N CYS A 868 18.16 16.13 28.33
CA CYS A 868 17.17 16.12 27.25
C CYS A 868 17.08 17.52 26.61
N ILE A 869 17.92 17.74 25.59
CA ILE A 869 17.92 18.93 24.74
C ILE A 869 17.94 18.48 23.29
N LYS A 870 16.94 18.94 22.54
CA LYS A 870 16.91 18.83 21.08
C LYS A 870 17.06 20.20 20.43
N VAL A 871 17.66 20.26 19.26
CA VAL A 871 17.87 21.51 18.51
C VAL A 871 17.33 21.34 17.11
N TYR A 872 16.35 22.17 16.78
CA TYR A 872 15.66 22.13 15.50
C TYR A 872 16.19 23.22 14.59
N THR A 873 16.61 22.83 13.39
CA THR A 873 17.11 23.77 12.38
C THR A 873 16.18 23.91 11.20
N LEU A 874 16.39 24.99 10.45
CA LEU A 874 15.88 25.21 9.10
C LEU A 874 17.09 25.41 8.16
N PRO A 875 16.96 25.07 6.86
CA PRO A 875 17.99 25.40 5.90
C PRO A 875 18.22 26.90 5.86
N ASN A 876 19.48 27.32 5.76
CA ASN A 876 19.85 28.72 5.55
C ASN A 876 19.66 29.13 4.08
N GLU A 877 18.45 28.91 3.56
CA GLU A 877 18.08 29.10 2.15
C GLU A 877 16.71 29.78 2.03
N ILE A 878 16.51 30.50 0.93
CA ILE A 878 15.17 30.97 0.55
C ILE A 878 14.35 29.77 0.03
N LYS A 879 13.10 29.63 0.48
CA LYS A 879 12.15 28.61 0.00
C LYS A 879 10.89 29.23 -0.58
N THR A 880 10.44 28.68 -1.69
CA THR A 880 9.18 29.02 -2.38
C THR A 880 8.60 27.78 -3.06
N GLU A 881 7.27 27.68 -3.12
CA GLU A 881 6.55 26.54 -3.73
C GLU A 881 5.75 26.97 -4.97
N ASN A 882 5.47 26.02 -5.87
CA ASN A 882 4.51 26.26 -6.95
C ASN A 882 3.10 26.39 -6.39
N ILE A 883 2.26 27.22 -7.01
CA ILE A 883 0.86 27.37 -6.64
C ILE A 883 -0.03 26.68 -7.66
N ARG A 884 -1.07 26.04 -7.15
CA ARG A 884 -2.20 25.58 -7.93
C ARG A 884 -3.48 26.01 -7.24
N GLU A 885 -4.26 26.86 -7.88
CA GLU A 885 -5.46 27.47 -7.32
C GLU A 885 -6.60 27.45 -8.34
N TYR A 886 -7.85 27.65 -7.93
CA TYR A 886 -8.95 27.87 -8.86
C TYR A 886 -9.14 29.37 -9.12
N TYR A 887 -9.78 29.74 -10.24
CA TYR A 887 -10.04 31.16 -10.56
C TYR A 887 -10.78 31.87 -9.41
N SER A 888 -10.28 33.05 -9.03
CA SER A 888 -10.79 33.87 -7.92
C SER A 888 -10.62 33.23 -6.53
N ASP A 889 -9.74 32.25 -6.39
CA ASP A 889 -9.22 31.81 -5.09
C ASP A 889 -8.37 32.93 -4.45
N ASP A 890 -8.30 32.95 -3.13
CA ASP A 890 -7.60 33.96 -2.33
C ASP A 890 -6.23 33.42 -1.83
N THR A 891 -5.66 32.44 -2.54
CA THR A 891 -4.40 31.79 -2.17
C THR A 891 -3.22 32.78 -2.18
N GLU A 892 -2.39 32.73 -1.14
CA GLU A 892 -1.22 33.59 -0.99
C GLU A 892 0.08 32.85 -1.35
N PHE A 893 0.96 33.51 -2.11
CA PHE A 893 2.30 33.00 -2.37
C PHE A 893 3.21 33.27 -1.17
N THR A 894 3.61 32.16 -0.53
CA THR A 894 4.42 32.17 0.67
C THR A 894 5.90 32.00 0.29
N ILE A 895 6.72 32.93 0.76
CA ILE A 895 8.18 32.90 0.62
C ILE A 895 8.77 32.84 2.01
N ILE A 896 9.68 31.91 2.23
CA ILE A 896 10.39 31.77 3.50
C ILE A 896 11.84 32.16 3.26
N VAL A 897 12.32 33.19 3.95
CA VAL A 897 13.72 33.64 3.91
C VAL A 897 14.43 33.45 5.25
N ASN A 898 13.71 32.97 6.27
CA ASN A 898 14.22 32.68 7.62
C ASN A 898 14.95 33.86 8.30
N GLU A 899 14.71 35.08 7.82
CA GLU A 899 15.28 36.32 8.34
C GLU A 899 14.17 37.36 8.48
N SER A 900 14.05 37.97 9.67
CA SER A 900 13.00 38.95 9.98
C SER A 900 13.23 40.29 9.28
N ASN A 901 12.14 40.92 8.80
CA ASN A 901 12.14 42.25 8.15
C ASN A 901 13.07 42.32 6.91
N ALA A 902 13.36 41.18 6.30
CA ALA A 902 14.25 41.01 5.18
C ALA A 902 13.55 41.43 3.87
N PRO A 903 14.21 42.21 3.00
CA PRO A 903 13.62 42.68 1.75
C PRO A 903 13.64 41.58 0.69
N VAL A 904 12.46 41.18 0.20
CA VAL A 904 12.29 40.15 -0.84
C VAL A 904 11.61 40.76 -2.06
N VAL A 905 12.19 40.57 -3.24
CA VAL A 905 11.62 41.05 -4.50
C VAL A 905 10.86 39.92 -5.17
N VAL A 906 9.61 40.18 -5.55
CA VAL A 906 8.73 39.21 -6.22
C VAL A 906 8.30 39.78 -7.54
N SER A 907 8.34 38.96 -8.59
CA SER A 907 7.98 39.31 -9.96
C SER A 907 6.90 38.38 -10.49
N ILE A 908 5.76 38.93 -10.89
CA ILE A 908 4.66 38.20 -11.57
C ILE A 908 4.38 38.97 -12.86
N GLU A 909 4.31 38.27 -14.01
CA GLU A 909 4.04 38.90 -15.32
C GLU A 909 4.94 40.10 -15.69
N ASN A 910 6.17 40.13 -15.16
CA ASN A 910 7.16 41.21 -15.29
C ASN A 910 6.91 42.47 -14.43
N GLU A 911 5.98 42.43 -13.48
CA GLU A 911 5.84 43.46 -12.44
C GLU A 911 6.63 43.10 -11.19
N ASN A 912 7.59 43.95 -10.81
CA ASN A 912 8.41 43.72 -9.62
C ASN A 912 7.87 44.48 -8.42
N LYS A 913 7.69 43.79 -7.29
CA LYS A 913 7.30 44.39 -6.02
C LYS A 913 8.18 43.86 -4.89
N THR A 914 8.61 44.77 -4.01
CA THR A 914 9.40 44.42 -2.83
C THR A 914 8.50 44.27 -1.62
N TYR A 915 8.65 43.16 -0.92
CA TYR A 915 7.98 42.84 0.33
C TYR A 915 9.02 42.75 1.45
N LYS A 916 8.54 42.79 2.69
CA LYS A 916 9.35 42.51 3.88
C LYS A 916 8.81 41.29 4.58
N SER A 917 9.69 40.40 5.02
CA SER A 917 9.29 39.27 5.84
C SER A 917 8.80 39.70 7.22
N ASP A 918 7.91 38.89 7.78
CA ASP A 918 7.47 39.01 9.17
C ASP A 918 8.56 38.56 10.17
N GLU A 919 8.20 38.49 11.44
CA GLU A 919 9.10 38.06 12.52
C GLU A 919 9.63 36.62 12.36
N ASN A 920 8.88 35.77 11.64
CA ASN A 920 9.25 34.38 11.35
C ASN A 920 10.04 34.23 10.04
N GLY A 921 10.37 35.35 9.38
CA GLY A 921 11.04 35.33 8.09
C GLY A 921 10.14 34.91 6.93
N ILE A 922 8.81 35.05 7.07
CA ILE A 922 7.83 34.68 6.07
C ILE A 922 7.32 35.94 5.36
N VAL A 923 7.26 35.90 4.04
CA VAL A 923 6.54 36.87 3.22
C VAL A 923 5.32 36.19 2.63
N LYS A 924 4.13 36.74 2.86
CA LYS A 924 2.91 36.32 2.18
C LYS A 924 2.54 37.35 1.12
N VAL A 925 2.43 36.90 -0.12
CA VAL A 925 2.11 37.73 -1.27
C VAL A 925 0.74 37.34 -1.79
N LYS A 926 -0.23 38.23 -1.63
CA LYS A 926 -1.53 38.08 -2.30
C LYS A 926 -1.33 38.13 -3.80
N LEU A 927 -1.78 37.10 -4.51
CA LEU A 927 -1.70 37.04 -5.96
C LEU A 927 -2.65 38.06 -6.61
N PRO A 928 -2.29 38.65 -7.76
CA PRO A 928 -3.24 39.42 -8.55
C PRO A 928 -4.33 38.50 -9.11
N GLU A 929 -5.47 39.06 -9.54
CA GLU A 929 -6.53 38.28 -10.17
C GLU A 929 -6.07 37.80 -11.56
N LEU A 930 -5.59 36.56 -11.63
CA LEU A 930 -5.05 35.92 -12.83
C LEU A 930 -6.14 35.10 -13.54
N GLN A 931 -6.16 35.13 -14.87
CA GLN A 931 -7.07 34.29 -15.67
C GLN A 931 -6.65 32.82 -15.61
N PRO A 932 -7.54 31.86 -15.91
CA PRO A 932 -7.14 30.45 -15.95
C PRO A 932 -5.98 30.21 -16.91
N GLY A 933 -4.91 29.57 -16.43
CA GLY A 933 -3.66 29.43 -17.16
C GLY A 933 -2.46 29.11 -16.27
N THR A 934 -1.27 29.11 -16.87
CA THR A 934 -0.01 28.90 -16.15
C THR A 934 0.85 30.16 -16.25
N TYR A 935 1.25 30.70 -15.10
CA TYR A 935 2.07 31.90 -14.97
C TYR A 935 3.40 31.58 -14.29
N ILE A 936 4.39 32.44 -14.49
CA ILE A 936 5.68 32.36 -13.81
C ILE A 936 5.75 33.42 -12.73
N ILE A 937 6.14 33.02 -11.53
CA ILE A 937 6.48 33.92 -10.43
C ILE A 937 7.95 33.75 -10.07
N THR A 938 8.69 34.86 -10.02
CA THR A 938 10.11 34.86 -9.68
C THR A 938 10.31 35.54 -8.34
N THR A 939 11.10 34.93 -7.47
CA THR A 939 11.44 35.48 -6.16
C THR A 939 12.93 35.70 -6.07
N LYS A 940 13.35 36.88 -5.61
CA LYS A 940 14.75 37.24 -5.45
C LYS A 940 15.02 37.72 -4.02
N TYR A 941 16.00 37.08 -3.39
CA TYR A 941 16.49 37.41 -2.06
C TYR A 941 18.01 37.25 -2.04
N ASN A 942 18.73 38.27 -1.56
CA ASN A 942 20.19 38.36 -1.66
C ASN A 942 20.69 38.04 -3.09
N ASN A 943 21.57 37.06 -3.25
CA ASN A 943 22.11 36.61 -4.54
C ASN A 943 21.33 35.43 -5.15
N THR A 944 20.24 35.00 -4.52
CA THR A 944 19.44 33.84 -4.95
C THR A 944 18.20 34.28 -5.70
N THR A 945 17.88 33.60 -6.79
CA THR A 945 16.66 33.80 -7.57
C THR A 945 15.97 32.45 -7.76
N LEU A 946 14.72 32.35 -7.32
CA LEU A 946 13.87 31.17 -7.48
C LEU A 946 12.76 31.47 -8.49
N VAL A 947 12.37 30.46 -9.25
CA VAL A 947 11.32 30.53 -10.26
C VAL A 947 10.29 29.45 -9.96
N ASN A 948 9.04 29.85 -9.73
CA ASN A 948 7.92 28.97 -9.50
C ASN A 948 6.83 29.21 -10.55
N THR A 949 5.87 28.29 -10.58
CA THR A 949 4.69 28.37 -11.46
C THR A 949 3.43 28.61 -10.62
N ILE A 950 2.49 29.37 -11.19
CA ILE A 950 1.13 29.53 -10.68
C ILE A 950 0.21 28.90 -11.73
N GLU A 951 -0.47 27.81 -11.38
CA GLU A 951 -1.50 27.17 -12.21
C GLU A 951 -2.88 27.58 -11.70
N VAL A 952 -3.56 28.46 -12.45
CA VAL A 952 -4.92 28.89 -12.16
C VAL A 952 -5.88 27.99 -12.94
N LEU A 953 -6.66 27.19 -12.24
CA LEU A 953 -7.65 26.26 -12.77
C LEU A 953 -8.96 26.99 -13.05
N SER A 954 -9.57 26.69 -14.20
CA SER A 954 -10.90 27.19 -14.52
C SER A 954 -11.96 26.59 -13.58
N THR A 955 -12.85 27.43 -13.09
CA THR A 955 -14.07 27.07 -12.34
C THR A 955 -15.24 26.73 -13.27
N ILE A 956 -15.05 26.80 -14.60
CA ILE A 956 -16.02 26.39 -15.62
C ILE A 956 -15.39 25.38 -16.58
N ASN A 957 -15.71 24.10 -16.38
CA ASN A 957 -15.30 23.07 -17.33
C ASN A 957 -16.34 22.91 -18.45
N SER A 958 -15.99 23.36 -19.66
CA SER A 958 -16.80 23.22 -20.87
C SER A 958 -15.94 22.86 -22.08
N VAL A 959 -16.56 22.40 -23.18
CA VAL A 959 -15.81 22.09 -24.42
C VAL A 959 -15.59 23.36 -25.24
N ASP A 960 -14.41 23.51 -25.85
CA ASP A 960 -14.10 24.68 -26.70
C ASP A 960 -14.97 24.73 -27.97
N GLU A 961 -15.20 23.58 -28.61
CA GLU A 961 -15.93 23.50 -29.87
C GLU A 961 -16.76 22.22 -30.00
N ILE A 962 -17.99 22.35 -30.51
CA ILE A 962 -18.85 21.22 -30.90
C ILE A 962 -19.45 21.45 -32.29
N THR A 963 -19.47 20.39 -33.12
CA THR A 963 -20.10 20.42 -34.45
C THR A 963 -21.35 19.55 -34.47
N ILE A 964 -22.47 20.11 -34.95
CA ILE A 964 -23.74 19.38 -35.09
C ILE A 964 -24.37 19.60 -36.47
N GLY A 965 -25.17 18.64 -36.93
CA GLY A 965 -25.94 18.76 -38.16
C GLY A 965 -27.18 19.64 -37.98
N TYR A 966 -27.52 20.45 -38.98
CA TYR A 966 -28.66 21.36 -38.95
C TYR A 966 -29.97 20.70 -38.45
N LYS A 967 -30.62 21.29 -37.44
CA LYS A 967 -31.81 20.74 -36.75
C LYS A 967 -31.61 19.38 -36.06
N ALA A 968 -30.40 19.06 -35.60
CA ALA A 968 -30.18 17.97 -34.65
C ALA A 968 -30.78 18.31 -33.26
N SER A 969 -31.18 17.31 -32.50
CA SER A 969 -31.60 17.48 -31.09
C SER A 969 -30.40 17.11 -30.23
N SER A 970 -29.68 18.09 -29.69
CA SER A 970 -28.46 17.90 -28.91
C SER A 970 -28.31 19.00 -27.86
N ASN A 971 -27.62 18.70 -26.77
CA ASN A 971 -27.24 19.67 -25.74
C ASN A 971 -25.70 19.75 -25.64
N VAL A 972 -25.18 20.82 -25.06
CA VAL A 972 -23.79 20.92 -24.61
C VAL A 972 -23.74 20.98 -23.08
N LYS A 973 -22.72 20.38 -22.48
CA LYS A 973 -22.52 20.28 -21.03
C LYS A 973 -21.49 21.30 -20.56
N ALA A 974 -21.74 21.92 -19.41
CA ALA A 974 -20.71 22.61 -18.61
C ALA A 974 -20.83 22.19 -17.14
N THR A 975 -19.71 22.07 -16.45
CA THR A 975 -19.62 21.77 -15.01
C THR A 975 -18.98 22.97 -14.30
N LEU A 976 -19.57 23.41 -13.18
CA LEU A 976 -19.13 24.61 -12.46
C LEU A 976 -18.68 24.30 -11.03
N TYR A 977 -17.64 25.01 -10.60
CA TYR A 977 -17.00 24.91 -9.29
C TYR A 977 -17.01 26.27 -8.57
N ASP A 978 -16.90 26.27 -7.25
CA ASP A 978 -16.58 27.48 -6.48
C ASP A 978 -15.06 27.76 -6.51
N ALA A 979 -14.63 28.86 -5.88
CA ALA A 979 -13.22 29.25 -5.78
C ALA A 979 -12.36 28.23 -5.00
N ASN A 980 -12.97 27.31 -4.24
CA ASN A 980 -12.29 26.24 -3.49
C ASN A 980 -12.28 24.90 -4.26
N GLY A 981 -12.83 24.86 -5.48
CA GLY A 981 -12.92 23.64 -6.29
C GLY A 981 -14.08 22.72 -5.94
N ASN A 982 -15.04 23.13 -5.10
CA ASN A 982 -16.24 22.35 -4.81
C ASN A 982 -17.29 22.52 -5.90
N LEU A 983 -18.12 21.49 -6.13
CA LEU A 983 -19.20 21.54 -7.12
C LEU A 983 -20.28 22.57 -6.72
N LEU A 984 -20.63 23.46 -7.64
CA LEU A 984 -21.76 24.37 -7.46
C LEU A 984 -23.09 23.64 -7.67
N ILE A 985 -23.62 23.02 -6.62
CA ILE A 985 -24.89 22.26 -6.70
C ILE A 985 -26.12 23.16 -6.57
N TYR A 986 -27.15 22.90 -7.39
CA TYR A 986 -28.45 23.59 -7.37
C TYR A 986 -28.39 25.13 -7.45
N ARG A 987 -27.37 25.68 -8.10
CA ARG A 987 -27.18 27.12 -8.33
C ARG A 987 -27.68 27.52 -9.72
N THR A 988 -28.19 28.75 -9.81
CA THR A 988 -28.64 29.32 -11.09
C THR A 988 -27.44 29.92 -11.81
N VAL A 989 -27.22 29.49 -13.05
CA VAL A 989 -26.13 29.90 -13.93
C VAL A 989 -26.71 30.65 -15.12
N THR A 990 -26.19 31.84 -15.39
CA THR A 990 -26.56 32.62 -16.58
C THR A 990 -25.69 32.18 -17.76
N VAL A 991 -26.35 31.81 -18.85
CA VAL A 991 -25.72 31.37 -20.10
C VAL A 991 -26.20 32.26 -21.24
N LYS A 992 -25.27 32.85 -21.97
CA LYS A 992 -25.55 33.64 -23.17
C LYS A 992 -25.30 32.79 -24.41
N TYR A 993 -26.36 32.42 -25.11
CA TYR A 993 -26.26 31.75 -26.41
C TYR A 993 -26.49 32.77 -27.53
N ASP A 994 -25.42 33.07 -28.26
CA ASP A 994 -25.28 34.20 -29.19
C ASP A 994 -25.62 35.55 -28.52
N SER A 995 -26.87 35.98 -28.66
CA SER A 995 -27.40 37.26 -28.17
C SER A 995 -28.52 37.11 -27.14
N LYS A 996 -28.84 35.87 -26.73
CA LYS A 996 -29.92 35.57 -25.78
C LYS A 996 -29.35 35.05 -24.47
N ASN A 997 -29.73 35.71 -23.38
CA ASN A 997 -29.44 35.23 -22.03
C ASN A 997 -30.51 34.21 -21.61
N MET A 998 -30.07 33.10 -21.04
CA MET A 998 -30.89 32.02 -20.50
C MET A 998 -30.33 31.62 -19.13
N ASN A 999 -31.19 31.15 -18.24
CA ASN A 999 -30.80 30.68 -16.92
C ASN A 999 -30.99 29.17 -16.83
N PHE A 1000 -29.96 28.47 -16.36
CA PHE A 1000 -29.99 27.04 -16.08
C PHE A 1000 -29.68 26.80 -14.60
N LYS A 1001 -30.18 25.70 -14.03
CA LYS A 1001 -29.86 25.32 -12.66
C LYS A 1001 -28.92 24.12 -12.69
N THR A 1002 -27.83 24.16 -11.95
CA THR A 1002 -26.93 23.01 -11.83
C THR A 1002 -27.62 21.84 -11.11
N ASN A 1003 -27.29 20.61 -11.49
CA ASN A 1003 -27.76 19.41 -10.81
C ASN A 1003 -26.87 19.06 -9.59
N GLU A 1004 -27.10 17.89 -8.97
CA GLU A 1004 -26.30 17.35 -7.85
C GLU A 1004 -24.82 17.13 -8.20
N LYS A 1005 -24.47 17.14 -9.49
CA LYS A 1005 -23.10 16.99 -10.00
C LYS A 1005 -22.49 18.32 -10.46
N GLY A 1006 -23.13 19.46 -10.15
CA GLY A 1006 -22.66 20.78 -10.57
C GLY A 1006 -22.79 21.04 -12.08
N GLU A 1007 -23.58 20.25 -12.82
CA GLU A 1007 -23.65 20.29 -14.27
C GLU A 1007 -24.89 21.03 -14.80
N ILE A 1008 -24.73 21.73 -15.93
CA ILE A 1008 -25.83 22.26 -16.76
C ILE A 1008 -25.79 21.68 -18.16
N TYR A 1009 -26.98 21.57 -18.79
CA TYR A 1009 -27.14 21.06 -20.15
C TYR A 1009 -27.88 22.10 -21.02
N VAL A 1010 -27.15 22.75 -21.93
CA VAL A 1010 -27.67 23.84 -22.77
C VAL A 1010 -28.14 23.28 -24.13
N PRO A 1011 -29.43 23.39 -24.48
CA PRO A 1011 -29.94 22.89 -25.76
C PRO A 1011 -29.40 23.67 -26.96
N LEU A 1012 -28.86 22.95 -27.95
CA LEU A 1012 -28.27 23.55 -29.15
C LEU A 1012 -29.36 23.84 -30.19
N THR A 1013 -29.57 25.13 -30.51
CA THR A 1013 -30.57 25.59 -31.47
C THR A 1013 -30.01 26.72 -32.32
N GLY A 1014 -30.27 26.72 -33.63
CA GLY A 1014 -29.73 27.76 -34.51
C GLY A 1014 -29.82 27.46 -36.00
N ASN A 1015 -29.38 28.42 -36.80
CA ASN A 1015 -29.23 28.29 -38.26
C ASN A 1015 -27.89 27.63 -38.61
N ILE A 1016 -27.64 27.36 -39.90
CA ILE A 1016 -26.32 26.87 -40.31
C ILE A 1016 -25.30 28.00 -40.13
N GLY A 1017 -24.21 27.76 -39.42
CA GLY A 1017 -23.22 28.77 -39.08
C GLY A 1017 -22.44 28.43 -37.82
N SER A 1018 -21.59 29.35 -37.39
CA SER A 1018 -20.91 29.30 -36.10
C SER A 1018 -21.72 30.11 -35.09
N HIS A 1019 -21.93 29.54 -33.92
CA HIS A 1019 -22.63 30.15 -32.80
C HIS A 1019 -21.75 30.08 -31.56
N THR A 1020 -21.96 30.94 -30.56
CA THR A 1020 -21.16 30.95 -29.33
C THR A 1020 -22.06 30.87 -28.11
N ILE A 1021 -21.72 29.99 -27.18
CA ILE A 1021 -22.33 29.89 -25.85
C ILE A 1021 -21.30 30.42 -24.86
N ILE A 1022 -21.66 31.42 -24.06
CA ILE A 1022 -20.83 31.95 -22.98
C ILE A 1022 -21.50 31.58 -21.66
N TYR A 1023 -20.76 30.92 -20.78
CA TYR A 1023 -21.17 30.56 -19.42
C TYR A 1023 -20.56 31.58 -18.46
N LYS A 1024 -21.33 32.07 -17.49
CA LYS A 1024 -20.80 32.90 -16.41
C LYS A 1024 -20.97 32.20 -15.07
N ASN A 1025 -19.89 32.02 -14.32
CA ASN A 1025 -19.93 31.46 -12.98
C ASN A 1025 -20.54 32.48 -12.01
N PRO A 1026 -21.63 32.15 -11.29
CA PRO A 1026 -22.30 33.10 -10.41
C PRO A 1026 -21.57 33.36 -9.08
N VAL A 1027 -20.52 32.59 -8.75
CA VAL A 1027 -19.74 32.73 -7.52
C VAL A 1027 -18.39 33.40 -7.78
N THR A 1028 -17.70 32.99 -8.84
CA THR A 1028 -16.34 33.48 -9.17
C THR A 1028 -16.31 34.52 -10.27
N ASP A 1029 -17.47 34.84 -10.87
CA ASP A 1029 -17.62 35.75 -12.03
C ASP A 1029 -16.86 35.34 -13.31
N GLU A 1030 -16.15 34.20 -13.32
CA GLU A 1030 -15.45 33.67 -14.49
C GLU A 1030 -16.40 33.52 -15.70
N GLU A 1031 -15.91 33.89 -16.90
CA GLU A 1031 -16.60 33.60 -18.15
C GLU A 1031 -15.81 32.60 -19.00
N SER A 1032 -16.50 31.58 -19.50
CA SER A 1032 -15.95 30.60 -20.46
C SER A 1032 -16.88 30.46 -21.66
N SER A 1033 -16.38 30.01 -22.81
CA SER A 1033 -17.20 29.91 -24.01
C SER A 1033 -17.01 28.64 -24.83
N THR A 1034 -18.11 28.13 -25.37
CA THR A 1034 -18.14 27.04 -26.36
C THR A 1034 -18.56 27.57 -27.73
N THR A 1035 -17.80 27.23 -28.77
CA THR A 1035 -18.19 27.44 -30.17
C THR A 1035 -19.03 26.27 -30.69
N VAL A 1036 -20.24 26.55 -31.17
CA VAL A 1036 -21.16 25.56 -31.76
C VAL A 1036 -21.22 25.75 -33.28
N LYS A 1037 -20.65 24.81 -34.04
CA LYS A 1037 -20.73 24.80 -35.51
C LYS A 1037 -21.91 23.97 -35.97
N ILE A 1038 -22.97 24.64 -36.42
CA ILE A 1038 -24.14 23.99 -37.03
C ILE A 1038 -23.90 23.88 -38.53
N VAL A 1039 -23.66 22.66 -39.03
CA VAL A 1039 -23.34 22.42 -40.43
C VAL A 1039 -24.55 21.95 -41.24
N SER A 1040 -24.58 22.30 -42.52
CA SER A 1040 -25.55 21.74 -43.47
C SER A 1040 -25.46 20.22 -43.48
N ARG A 1041 -26.60 19.53 -43.55
CA ARG A 1041 -26.67 18.08 -43.76
C ARG A 1041 -26.29 17.65 -45.16
N PHE A 1042 -25.95 18.59 -46.02
CA PHE A 1042 -25.59 18.35 -47.40
C PHE A 1042 -24.40 19.18 -47.85
N SER A 1043 -23.53 18.55 -48.62
CA SER A 1043 -22.47 19.22 -49.40
C SER A 1043 -22.43 18.67 -50.83
N GLU A 1044 -21.63 19.34 -51.68
CA GLU A 1044 -21.40 18.96 -53.08
C GLU A 1044 -22.67 18.93 -53.95
N ASN A 1045 -23.69 19.62 -53.49
CA ASN A 1045 -24.93 19.79 -54.20
C ASN A 1045 -24.80 20.90 -55.26
N LYS A 1046 -24.82 20.53 -56.54
CA LYS A 1046 -24.57 21.46 -57.66
C LYS A 1046 -25.71 21.46 -58.68
N ASN A 1047 -25.92 22.61 -59.32
CA ASN A 1047 -26.71 22.68 -60.55
C ASN A 1047 -26.11 21.75 -61.61
N ILE A 1048 -26.96 21.02 -62.32
CA ILE A 1048 -26.50 20.08 -63.35
C ILE A 1048 -26.77 20.64 -64.73
N ASN A 1049 -25.74 20.65 -65.56
CA ASN A 1049 -25.85 20.87 -66.99
C ASN A 1049 -25.49 19.56 -67.70
N MET A 1050 -26.48 18.90 -68.27
CA MET A 1050 -26.27 17.67 -69.04
C MET A 1050 -26.75 17.87 -70.47
N TYR A 1051 -26.32 17.02 -71.38
CA TYR A 1051 -26.88 16.95 -72.72
C TYR A 1051 -27.88 15.80 -72.79
N TYR A 1052 -28.90 15.97 -73.62
CA TYR A 1052 -29.96 14.97 -73.76
C TYR A 1052 -29.39 13.58 -74.08
N TYR A 1053 -29.70 12.59 -73.25
CA TYR A 1053 -29.21 11.19 -73.31
C TYR A 1053 -27.71 10.96 -73.02
N ASP A 1054 -27.03 11.79 -72.22
CA ASP A 1054 -25.60 11.57 -71.88
C ASP A 1054 -25.33 10.67 -70.65
N GLY A 1055 -26.36 10.31 -69.86
CA GLY A 1055 -26.24 9.41 -68.71
C GLY A 1055 -25.73 10.02 -67.40
N THR A 1056 -25.74 11.35 -67.27
CA THR A 1056 -25.29 12.08 -66.08
C THR A 1056 -26.00 11.66 -64.78
N TYR A 1057 -25.25 11.64 -63.66
CA TYR A 1057 -25.76 11.40 -62.31
C TYR A 1057 -25.88 12.71 -61.52
N TYR A 1058 -26.92 12.83 -60.72
CA TYR A 1058 -26.98 13.77 -59.61
C TYR A 1058 -26.41 13.10 -58.36
N LYS A 1059 -25.35 13.67 -57.80
CA LYS A 1059 -24.63 13.16 -56.64
C LYS A 1059 -24.63 14.21 -55.54
N ILE A 1060 -24.82 13.77 -54.30
CA ILE A 1060 -24.83 14.64 -53.12
C ILE A 1060 -24.24 13.89 -51.93
N LYS A 1061 -23.47 14.57 -51.08
CA LYS A 1061 -22.90 14.01 -49.85
C LYS A 1061 -23.74 14.43 -48.64
N VAL A 1062 -24.03 13.50 -47.74
CA VAL A 1062 -25.01 13.66 -46.65
C VAL A 1062 -24.36 13.51 -45.28
N TYR A 1063 -24.79 14.34 -44.31
CA TYR A 1063 -24.21 14.43 -42.96
C TYR A 1063 -25.25 14.20 -41.85
N GLY A 1064 -24.82 13.54 -40.78
CA GLY A 1064 -25.60 13.11 -39.62
C GLY A 1064 -25.76 14.20 -38.55
N ASP A 1065 -26.20 13.80 -37.36
CA ASP A 1065 -26.49 14.75 -36.26
C ASP A 1065 -25.24 15.32 -35.61
N ASN A 1066 -24.11 14.59 -35.67
CA ASN A 1066 -22.78 15.05 -35.25
C ASN A 1066 -22.05 15.88 -36.32
N GLY A 1067 -22.75 16.28 -37.40
CA GLY A 1067 -22.15 17.02 -38.51
C GLY A 1067 -21.12 16.26 -39.36
N LYS A 1068 -20.94 14.95 -39.15
CA LYS A 1068 -20.06 14.08 -39.97
C LYS A 1068 -20.83 13.35 -41.06
N ALA A 1069 -20.14 12.89 -42.11
CA ALA A 1069 -20.77 12.18 -43.22
C ALA A 1069 -21.44 10.88 -42.74
N VAL A 1070 -22.64 10.59 -43.23
CA VAL A 1070 -23.37 9.38 -42.81
C VAL A 1070 -22.82 8.13 -43.50
N GLY A 1071 -23.01 6.96 -42.87
CA GLY A 1071 -22.67 5.67 -43.46
C GLY A 1071 -23.63 5.22 -44.56
N ALA A 1072 -23.50 3.96 -44.99
CA ALA A 1072 -24.31 3.36 -46.04
C ALA A 1072 -25.79 3.23 -45.64
N LYS A 1073 -26.65 3.11 -46.67
CA LYS A 1073 -28.08 2.78 -46.54
C LYS A 1073 -28.94 3.87 -45.87
N GLN A 1074 -28.46 5.10 -45.73
CA GLN A 1074 -29.30 6.21 -45.27
C GLN A 1074 -30.18 6.71 -46.42
N ALA A 1075 -31.49 6.78 -46.18
CA ALA A 1075 -32.47 7.15 -47.20
C ALA A 1075 -32.47 8.66 -47.48
N VAL A 1076 -32.24 9.04 -48.73
CA VAL A 1076 -32.31 10.42 -49.23
C VAL A 1076 -33.38 10.50 -50.31
N THR A 1077 -34.26 11.47 -50.19
CA THR A 1077 -35.35 11.68 -51.16
C THR A 1077 -34.94 12.74 -52.18
N ILE A 1078 -34.81 12.35 -53.45
CA ILE A 1078 -34.48 13.25 -54.57
C ILE A 1078 -35.70 13.43 -55.46
N LYS A 1079 -36.08 14.66 -55.75
CA LYS A 1079 -37.24 14.99 -56.61
C LYS A 1079 -36.78 15.74 -57.85
N ILE A 1080 -37.22 15.31 -59.03
CA ILE A 1080 -37.04 16.03 -60.31
C ILE A 1080 -38.43 16.47 -60.78
N ASP A 1081 -38.66 17.78 -60.81
CA ASP A 1081 -39.97 18.40 -60.99
C ASP A 1081 -41.04 17.80 -60.06
N LYS A 1082 -41.98 17.01 -60.59
CA LYS A 1082 -43.04 16.33 -59.82
C LYS A 1082 -42.71 14.89 -59.43
N LYS A 1083 -41.63 14.28 -59.97
CA LYS A 1083 -41.30 12.87 -59.74
C LYS A 1083 -40.32 12.70 -58.59
N THR A 1084 -40.60 11.75 -57.71
CA THR A 1084 -39.81 11.47 -56.50
C THR A 1084 -39.03 10.17 -56.65
N TYR A 1085 -37.78 10.18 -56.21
CA TYR A 1085 -36.83 9.08 -56.23
C TYR A 1085 -36.24 8.91 -54.83
N LYS A 1086 -36.38 7.72 -54.25
CA LYS A 1086 -35.69 7.38 -53.01
C LYS A 1086 -34.35 6.73 -53.36
N VAL A 1087 -33.25 7.32 -52.91
CA VAL A 1087 -31.91 6.76 -53.07
C VAL A 1087 -31.27 6.57 -51.71
N TYR A 1088 -30.25 5.72 -51.64
CA TYR A 1088 -29.55 5.41 -50.41
C TYR A 1088 -28.10 5.85 -50.52
N THR A 1089 -27.52 6.30 -49.42
CA THR A 1089 -26.10 6.63 -49.35
C THR A 1089 -25.23 5.37 -49.46
N ASP A 1090 -24.04 5.53 -50.06
CA ASP A 1090 -22.96 4.57 -49.91
C ASP A 1090 -22.24 4.73 -48.55
N SER A 1091 -21.25 3.88 -48.27
CA SER A 1091 -20.49 3.91 -47.02
C SER A 1091 -19.77 5.24 -46.76
N ASN A 1092 -19.56 6.04 -47.80
CA ASN A 1092 -18.93 7.35 -47.73
C ASN A 1092 -19.95 8.52 -47.67
N GLY A 1093 -21.23 8.21 -47.48
CA GLY A 1093 -22.31 9.18 -47.34
C GLY A 1093 -22.80 9.78 -48.66
N TRP A 1094 -22.43 9.22 -49.81
CA TRP A 1094 -22.89 9.72 -51.10
C TRP A 1094 -24.19 9.09 -51.55
N ALA A 1095 -25.20 9.92 -51.78
CA ALA A 1095 -26.42 9.54 -52.49
C ALA A 1095 -26.30 9.90 -53.97
N LYS A 1096 -26.57 8.94 -54.86
CA LYS A 1096 -26.37 9.09 -56.32
C LYS A 1096 -27.64 8.66 -57.07
N LEU A 1097 -28.23 9.56 -57.86
CA LEU A 1097 -29.35 9.28 -58.75
C LEU A 1097 -28.91 9.43 -60.22
N LYS A 1098 -29.06 8.38 -61.03
CA LYS A 1098 -28.89 8.49 -62.49
C LYS A 1098 -30.07 9.28 -63.05
N ILE A 1099 -29.81 10.40 -63.73
CA ILE A 1099 -30.89 11.23 -64.26
C ILE A 1099 -31.60 10.47 -65.38
N PRO A 1100 -32.93 10.26 -65.31
CA PRO A 1100 -33.65 9.51 -66.32
C PRO A 1100 -33.56 10.16 -67.70
N ASN A 1101 -33.34 9.34 -68.74
CA ASN A 1101 -33.25 9.80 -70.14
C ASN A 1101 -34.56 10.40 -70.71
N THR A 1102 -35.63 10.43 -69.92
CA THR A 1102 -36.92 10.99 -70.32
C THR A 1102 -37.02 12.50 -70.10
N SER A 1103 -36.05 13.12 -69.41
CA SER A 1103 -36.02 14.58 -69.21
C SER A 1103 -35.76 15.30 -70.54
N THR A 1104 -36.79 15.95 -71.09
CA THR A 1104 -36.73 16.68 -72.35
C THR A 1104 -35.73 17.84 -72.29
N PRO A 1105 -35.12 18.28 -73.40
CA PRO A 1105 -34.25 19.45 -73.38
C PRO A 1105 -34.97 20.69 -72.83
N GLY A 1106 -34.39 21.35 -71.82
CA GLY A 1106 -35.03 22.41 -71.04
C GLY A 1106 -34.42 22.55 -69.65
N LYS A 1107 -34.93 23.50 -68.85
CA LYS A 1107 -34.58 23.64 -67.42
C LYS A 1107 -35.63 22.92 -66.55
N HIS A 1108 -35.17 22.19 -65.55
CA HIS A 1108 -35.93 21.41 -64.59
C HIS A 1108 -35.47 21.74 -63.17
N THR A 1109 -36.30 21.50 -62.16
CA THR A 1109 -35.90 21.63 -60.75
C THR A 1109 -35.53 20.26 -60.18
N ILE A 1110 -34.40 20.17 -59.48
CA ILE A 1110 -33.97 18.97 -58.76
C ILE A 1110 -33.71 19.29 -57.28
N SER A 1111 -34.31 18.55 -56.35
CA SER A 1111 -34.16 18.79 -54.92
C SER A 1111 -33.84 17.52 -54.15
N ALA A 1112 -33.02 17.61 -53.10
CA ALA A 1112 -32.69 16.51 -52.20
C ALA A 1112 -33.17 16.82 -50.78
N THR A 1113 -33.75 15.82 -50.09
CA THR A 1113 -34.24 15.93 -48.71
C THR A 1113 -33.72 14.77 -47.86
N TYR A 1114 -33.20 15.10 -46.67
CA TYR A 1114 -32.65 14.17 -45.68
C TYR A 1114 -32.96 14.73 -44.30
N LYS A 1115 -33.60 13.90 -43.47
CA LYS A 1115 -34.24 14.34 -42.21
C LYS A 1115 -35.07 15.61 -42.45
N LYS A 1116 -34.82 16.69 -41.69
CA LYS A 1116 -35.59 17.94 -41.70
C LYS A 1116 -35.00 19.03 -42.63
N GLN A 1117 -34.00 18.72 -43.47
CA GLN A 1117 -33.42 19.67 -44.43
C GLN A 1117 -33.73 19.27 -45.87
N THR A 1118 -34.14 20.25 -46.68
CA THR A 1118 -34.32 20.13 -48.14
C THR A 1118 -33.47 21.19 -48.85
N ILE A 1119 -32.77 20.80 -49.91
CA ILE A 1119 -32.03 21.71 -50.79
C ILE A 1119 -32.50 21.57 -52.24
N LYS A 1120 -32.45 22.65 -53.01
CA LYS A 1120 -32.94 22.71 -54.40
C LYS A 1120 -31.86 23.20 -55.36
N ASN A 1121 -31.89 22.72 -56.60
CA ASN A 1121 -31.00 23.09 -57.70
C ASN A 1121 -31.75 23.07 -59.03
N THR A 1122 -31.06 23.57 -60.05
CA THR A 1122 -31.50 23.54 -61.44
C THR A 1122 -30.79 22.42 -62.21
N LEU A 1123 -31.57 21.61 -62.92
CA LEU A 1123 -31.11 20.65 -63.92
C LEU A 1123 -31.41 21.23 -65.31
N THR A 1124 -30.39 21.58 -66.08
CA THR A 1124 -30.51 22.04 -67.48
C THR A 1124 -30.09 20.94 -68.44
N VAL A 1125 -31.02 20.48 -69.28
CA VAL A 1125 -30.79 19.47 -70.31
C VAL A 1125 -30.61 20.16 -71.67
N LYS A 1126 -29.40 20.14 -72.22
CA LYS A 1126 -29.01 20.81 -73.48
C LYS A 1126 -29.37 19.97 -74.71
N GLN A 1127 -29.74 20.68 -75.79
CA GLN A 1127 -30.08 20.11 -77.09
C GLN A 1127 -28.81 19.61 -77.83
N VAL A 1128 -28.87 18.41 -78.41
CA VAL A 1128 -27.73 17.78 -79.13
C VAL A 1128 -27.90 17.70 -80.64
N LEU A 1129 -29.15 17.78 -81.12
CA LEU A 1129 -29.47 17.75 -82.54
C LEU A 1129 -29.63 19.18 -83.05
N THR A 1130 -28.81 19.56 -84.04
CA THR A 1130 -28.84 20.90 -84.65
C THR A 1130 -28.86 20.83 -86.17
N THR A 1131 -29.43 21.85 -86.81
CA THR A 1131 -29.44 22.00 -88.26
C THR A 1131 -29.43 23.47 -88.63
N THR A 1132 -28.89 23.83 -89.80
CA THR A 1132 -29.04 25.21 -90.29
C THR A 1132 -30.51 25.49 -90.53
N LYS A 1133 -30.99 26.68 -90.12
CA LYS A 1133 -32.43 27.00 -90.15
C LYS A 1133 -33.04 26.90 -91.54
N THR A 1134 -32.32 27.36 -92.56
CA THR A 1134 -32.78 27.40 -93.95
C THR A 1134 -31.71 26.88 -94.90
N VAL A 1135 -32.12 26.22 -95.99
CA VAL A 1135 -31.29 25.95 -97.16
C VAL A 1135 -32.04 26.40 -98.42
N THR A 1136 -31.32 26.97 -99.39
CA THR A 1136 -31.91 27.47 -100.63
C THR A 1136 -31.46 26.59 -101.79
N VAL A 1137 -32.37 26.25 -102.70
CA VAL A 1137 -32.06 25.50 -103.92
C VAL A 1137 -32.71 26.14 -105.14
N LYS A 1138 -31.96 26.28 -106.23
CA LYS A 1138 -32.50 26.72 -107.52
C LYS A 1138 -33.31 25.60 -108.16
N LYS A 1139 -34.37 25.93 -108.89
CA LYS A 1139 -35.22 24.94 -109.55
C LYS A 1139 -34.46 24.07 -110.55
N THR A 1140 -33.47 24.64 -111.23
CA THR A 1140 -32.58 23.98 -112.19
C THR A 1140 -31.48 23.12 -111.54
N ALA A 1141 -31.34 23.13 -110.22
CA ALA A 1141 -30.25 22.44 -109.54
C ALA A 1141 -30.35 20.90 -109.68
N LYS A 1142 -29.21 20.26 -109.97
CA LYS A 1142 -29.14 18.79 -110.12
C LYS A 1142 -29.25 18.03 -108.78
N LYS A 1143 -29.06 18.69 -107.62
CA LYS A 1143 -29.19 18.08 -106.27
C LYS A 1143 -29.45 19.11 -105.16
N LEU A 1144 -30.20 18.72 -104.12
CA LEU A 1144 -30.41 19.47 -102.88
C LEU A 1144 -29.77 18.67 -101.75
N VAL A 1145 -28.97 19.31 -100.91
CA VAL A 1145 -28.37 18.64 -99.76
C VAL A 1145 -28.98 19.18 -98.48
N LEU A 1146 -29.53 18.27 -97.67
CA LEU A 1146 -29.93 18.55 -96.30
C LEU A 1146 -28.87 18.01 -95.35
N THR A 1147 -28.53 18.79 -94.33
CA THR A 1147 -27.51 18.47 -93.34
C THR A 1147 -28.05 18.74 -91.95
N ALA A 1148 -27.69 17.88 -91.00
CA ALA A 1148 -27.84 18.12 -89.57
C ALA A 1148 -26.58 17.66 -88.86
N LYS A 1149 -26.27 18.30 -87.74
CA LYS A 1149 -25.14 17.95 -86.89
C LYS A 1149 -25.68 17.43 -85.57
N LEU A 1150 -25.29 16.21 -85.23
CA LEU A 1150 -25.47 15.66 -83.90
C LEU A 1150 -24.17 15.84 -83.13
N ALA A 1151 -24.21 16.68 -82.10
CA ALA A 1151 -23.05 16.92 -81.27
C ALA A 1151 -23.47 17.18 -79.83
N ASN A 1152 -22.71 16.60 -78.90
CA ASN A 1152 -22.73 16.98 -77.51
C ASN A 1152 -21.64 18.05 -77.32
N GLY A 1153 -22.05 19.32 -77.41
CA GLY A 1153 -21.13 20.46 -77.44
C GLY A 1153 -20.22 20.44 -78.67
N LYS A 1154 -18.90 20.48 -78.47
CA LYS A 1154 -17.90 20.36 -79.55
C LYS A 1154 -17.73 18.91 -80.04
N LYS A 1155 -18.12 17.90 -79.23
CA LYS A 1155 -17.94 16.49 -79.55
C LYS A 1155 -19.00 16.03 -80.53
N SER A 1156 -18.55 15.73 -81.73
CA SER A 1156 -19.40 15.21 -82.80
C SER A 1156 -19.76 13.75 -82.55
N LEU A 1157 -21.05 13.42 -82.57
CA LEU A 1157 -21.51 12.06 -82.30
C LEU A 1157 -21.52 11.27 -83.61
N LYS A 1158 -20.48 10.49 -83.87
CA LYS A 1158 -20.31 9.62 -85.07
C LYS A 1158 -21.21 8.39 -85.03
N GLY A 1159 -21.67 7.95 -86.20
CA GLY A 1159 -22.36 6.68 -86.41
C GLY A 1159 -23.81 6.63 -85.92
N LYS A 1160 -24.34 7.74 -85.37
CA LYS A 1160 -25.72 7.82 -84.87
C LYS A 1160 -26.68 8.08 -86.01
N THR A 1161 -27.77 7.33 -86.05
CA THR A 1161 -28.79 7.45 -87.09
C THR A 1161 -29.62 8.71 -86.87
N ILE A 1162 -29.58 9.65 -87.82
CA ILE A 1162 -30.52 10.77 -87.90
C ILE A 1162 -31.53 10.47 -89.00
N SER A 1163 -32.80 10.75 -88.73
CA SER A 1163 -33.87 10.64 -89.72
C SER A 1163 -34.26 12.02 -90.25
N PHE A 1164 -34.16 12.23 -91.55
CA PHE A 1164 -34.62 13.43 -92.27
C PHE A 1164 -35.88 13.08 -93.06
N LYS A 1165 -36.98 13.81 -92.84
CA LYS A 1165 -38.22 13.67 -93.59
C LYS A 1165 -38.45 14.94 -94.42
N PHE A 1166 -38.48 14.82 -95.75
CA PHE A 1166 -38.69 15.95 -96.65
C PHE A 1166 -39.54 15.56 -97.86
N TYR A 1167 -40.58 16.35 -98.14
CA TYR A 1167 -41.53 16.18 -99.25
C TYR A 1167 -42.03 14.73 -99.41
N GLY A 1168 -42.56 14.16 -98.34
CA GLY A 1168 -43.15 12.81 -98.31
C GLY A 1168 -42.15 11.65 -98.21
N LYS A 1169 -40.84 11.88 -98.38
CA LYS A 1169 -39.81 10.84 -98.27
C LYS A 1169 -38.98 10.98 -96.99
N THR A 1170 -38.64 9.84 -96.40
CA THR A 1170 -37.77 9.76 -95.22
C THR A 1170 -36.43 9.16 -95.60
N TYR A 1171 -35.37 9.81 -95.14
CA TYR A 1171 -34.00 9.42 -95.34
C TYR A 1171 -33.35 9.22 -93.99
N LYS A 1172 -32.89 8.00 -93.71
CA LYS A 1172 -32.12 7.70 -92.50
C LYS A 1172 -30.66 7.63 -92.89
N VAL A 1173 -29.83 8.43 -92.25
CA VAL A 1173 -28.40 8.44 -92.49
C VAL A 1173 -27.65 8.51 -91.18
N LYS A 1174 -26.58 7.73 -91.08
CA LYS A 1174 -25.68 7.79 -89.93
C LYS A 1174 -24.82 9.05 -90.03
N THR A 1175 -24.59 9.69 -88.90
CA THR A 1175 -23.63 10.78 -88.80
C THR A 1175 -22.23 10.29 -89.13
N ASN A 1176 -21.47 11.09 -89.88
CA ASN A 1176 -20.06 10.80 -90.12
C ASN A 1176 -19.18 11.13 -88.90
N SER A 1177 -17.86 11.02 -89.03
CA SER A 1177 -16.91 11.35 -87.96
C SER A 1177 -17.02 12.78 -87.44
N LYS A 1178 -17.47 13.73 -88.27
CA LYS A 1178 -17.75 15.12 -87.88
C LYS A 1178 -19.17 15.31 -87.32
N GLY A 1179 -19.90 14.22 -87.05
CA GLY A 1179 -21.24 14.27 -86.46
C GLY A 1179 -22.29 14.80 -87.44
N ILE A 1180 -21.92 14.96 -88.71
CA ILE A 1180 -22.78 15.52 -89.74
C ILE A 1180 -23.48 14.36 -90.43
N ALA A 1181 -24.80 14.40 -90.38
CA ALA A 1181 -25.67 13.59 -91.20
C ALA A 1181 -26.03 14.42 -92.42
N LYS A 1182 -25.67 13.94 -93.62
CA LYS A 1182 -25.89 14.63 -94.90
C LYS A 1182 -26.70 13.72 -95.80
N VAL A 1183 -27.85 14.20 -96.24
CA VAL A 1183 -28.68 13.50 -97.23
C VAL A 1183 -28.77 14.34 -98.50
N THR A 1184 -28.54 13.69 -99.63
CA THR A 1184 -28.74 14.28 -100.96
C THR A 1184 -30.11 13.90 -101.47
N VAL A 1185 -30.96 14.91 -101.66
CA VAL A 1185 -32.26 14.81 -102.30
C VAL A 1185 -32.07 14.98 -103.81
N SER A 1186 -32.61 14.03 -104.59
CA SER A 1186 -32.37 13.94 -106.04
C SER A 1186 -33.09 15.03 -106.84
N LYS A 1187 -32.58 15.34 -108.05
CA LYS A 1187 -33.21 16.27 -109.01
C LYS A 1187 -34.70 16.00 -109.24
N TYR A 1188 -35.13 14.73 -109.17
CA TYR A 1188 -36.52 14.34 -109.40
C TYR A 1188 -37.47 14.87 -108.32
N VAL A 1189 -37.03 14.95 -107.06
CA VAL A 1189 -37.82 15.57 -105.97
C VAL A 1189 -37.82 17.09 -106.11
N ILE A 1190 -36.69 17.67 -106.53
CA ILE A 1190 -36.56 19.13 -106.77
C ILE A 1190 -37.45 19.58 -107.95
N LYS A 1191 -37.62 18.75 -108.99
CA LYS A 1191 -38.58 19.00 -110.09
C LYS A 1191 -40.04 19.03 -109.63
N LYS A 1192 -40.40 18.38 -108.51
CA LYS A 1192 -41.79 18.38 -108.00
C LYS A 1192 -42.14 19.59 -107.12
N ILE A 1193 -41.16 20.24 -106.51
CA ILE A 1193 -41.40 21.39 -105.62
C ILE A 1193 -41.45 22.72 -106.40
N ARG A 1194 -42.45 23.57 -106.16
CA ARG A 1194 -42.66 24.82 -106.93
C ARG A 1194 -41.62 25.90 -106.61
N ALA A 1195 -41.10 26.59 -107.64
CA ALA A 1195 -40.25 27.77 -107.45
C ALA A 1195 -41.02 28.88 -106.71
N GLY A 1196 -40.34 29.63 -105.84
CA GLY A 1196 -40.91 30.66 -104.98
C GLY A 1196 -41.52 30.17 -103.66
N LYS A 1197 -41.69 28.85 -103.45
CA LYS A 1197 -42.24 28.27 -102.21
C LYS A 1197 -41.15 27.75 -101.26
N THR A 1198 -41.50 27.67 -99.98
CA THR A 1198 -40.66 27.10 -98.92
C THR A 1198 -41.30 25.82 -98.40
N TYR A 1199 -40.51 24.76 -98.22
CA TYR A 1199 -40.94 23.48 -97.67
C TYR A 1199 -40.16 23.16 -96.39
N THR A 1200 -40.69 22.34 -95.49
CA THR A 1200 -39.99 21.98 -94.24
C THR A 1200 -39.46 20.56 -94.29
N ALA A 1201 -38.17 20.40 -93.98
CA ALA A 1201 -37.55 19.13 -93.65
C ALA A 1201 -37.56 18.94 -92.13
N THR A 1202 -38.11 17.83 -91.64
CA THR A 1202 -38.11 17.50 -90.21
C THR A 1202 -36.98 16.52 -89.94
N ILE A 1203 -36.23 16.72 -88.87
CA ILE A 1203 -34.98 16.02 -88.56
C ILE A 1203 -35.06 15.51 -87.13
N THR A 1204 -34.89 14.21 -86.92
CA THR A 1204 -35.15 13.58 -85.60
C THR A 1204 -33.98 12.68 -85.17
N TYR A 1205 -33.66 12.73 -83.86
CA TYR A 1205 -32.75 11.81 -83.16
C TYR A 1205 -33.39 11.35 -81.84
N SER A 1206 -33.55 10.04 -81.66
CA SER A 1206 -34.41 9.45 -80.62
C SER A 1206 -35.80 10.10 -80.61
N LYS A 1207 -36.24 10.67 -79.47
CA LYS A 1207 -37.52 11.40 -79.35
C LYS A 1207 -37.38 12.91 -79.63
N ASN A 1208 -36.16 13.40 -79.85
CA ASN A 1208 -35.93 14.81 -80.09
C ASN A 1208 -36.05 15.17 -81.58
N THR A 1209 -36.92 16.11 -81.90
CA THR A 1209 -37.23 16.52 -83.28
C THR A 1209 -36.93 18.01 -83.48
N ILE A 1210 -36.22 18.35 -84.56
CA ILE A 1210 -35.98 19.73 -85.01
C ILE A 1210 -36.45 19.90 -86.47
N LYS A 1211 -36.64 21.15 -86.92
CA LYS A 1211 -37.17 21.47 -88.26
C LYS A 1211 -36.20 22.37 -89.04
N LYS A 1212 -36.11 22.18 -90.35
CA LYS A 1212 -35.30 22.95 -91.31
C LYS A 1212 -36.15 23.41 -92.48
N ALA A 1213 -36.10 24.68 -92.85
CA ALA A 1213 -36.77 25.22 -94.03
C ALA A 1213 -35.94 25.03 -95.31
N VAL A 1214 -36.60 24.75 -96.43
CA VAL A 1214 -36.01 24.55 -97.77
C VAL A 1214 -36.70 25.52 -98.74
N LYS A 1215 -36.02 26.61 -99.11
CA LYS A 1215 -36.55 27.65 -100.02
C LYS A 1215 -36.17 27.33 -101.47
N VAL A 1216 -37.15 27.30 -102.37
CA VAL A 1216 -36.91 27.03 -103.80
C VAL A 1216 -36.91 28.34 -104.56
N ARG A 1217 -35.78 28.72 -105.18
CA ARG A 1217 -35.67 29.91 -106.04
C ARG A 1217 -35.83 29.51 -107.52
N ARG A 1218 -36.27 30.46 -108.36
CA ARG A 1218 -36.37 30.25 -109.82
C ARG A 1218 -35.03 29.76 -110.37
#